data_AF-A0A9D1LDV2-F1
#
_entry.id   AF-A0A9D1LDV2-F1
#
_cell.length_a   1.000
_cell.length_b   1.000
_cell.length_c   1.000
_cell.angle_alpha   90.00
_cell.angle_beta   90.00
_cell.angle_gamma   90.00
#
_symmetry.space_group_name_H-M   'P 1'
#
loop_
_entity.id
_entity.type
_entity.pdbx_description
1 polymer ?
#
loop_
_entity_poly.entity_id
_entity_poly.type
_entity_poly.pdbx_seq_one_letter_code
_entity_poly.pdbx_strand_id
1 'polypeptide(L)'
;MKHHRKPFARVAALVLTLAMLLAVLPAMPLQTAAAEGNLTVGVINDLHYFPRSLMGSDVNAFIEASKLNSTTSYLADAVLDNVLYEYGEMAKTKGLKYVFIPGDLTKNGEYEGHKALAARLERFEEETGVQVLVIDGNHDIRREQSAAFENGQFVPTRTTEPEEFRELYANLGYDLADAFFTPPEGETAGMLSYAATLEGGYRVIVLDGACYSSDIHSEGLDVAETRGAYSEALMDWALGQIRDAKAQGLTPIGITHFNLVQHFENEDNLFTAFTIDNWVEVAETFADAGMHFAFTGHIHMTDIASHTSDNGETLTDCSSASLLNFPCYFRVVTMDNTAGPEQVTLDFQSYDIDRTRPIEAFGTTYPQPFKNTAFALNFGGGDMTTFATNYVRYLLEYTLIPEMEAAGGLYWYLNGALDLDGALDSLLASASGLGALQDVPKVTLKMVIKNVCDQLEREYLDGGAGTERLLSVVEAAVDKLTSIPVSDEKCTKFLELGIGSTSRAGNFGDAVSSCLAYIYLGDEDRSDDPFINDVIDRFSRGELVDELVDVLVDIVLHDVLEDELLENIHLDLVGILGSLSDVEAEAMLGDVVEQILAAFESSSVAGFVPAPSLAQIINIFFAMGLVEYNSLDDVLQSLMDEYLTKSQMDTIANEFLVFLTDFTTDTNPGLAMDNNATITYAGPVPVTPTVEDLRLPSGIAVTFGEDTETTRNISWYTKYSVTGTDIEIVPYSENPRFTGKPTRGAHIETSMAAVTREVPGVDLGVIAILSYPFTVNRHMVRVSGLEPGEKYCFRVGDAERGWWSGVGTFEMADGSDSFTFFHMSDSQSGTQKQYETFADVAKTAYAMHPDAKFILHTGDVVDSGKNFEQWNWLFNAASDTLLDTVMMPATGNHEEDMPNATVENFLLDGYPNQDTTSGVYYDFDYNNAHFMVLNTNDLNADGTLGAKQLDWLKTSAASSDKTWKIVALHKAVYSNGSHYDDDDVNALRTQLSALMPQLDIDVVLQGHDHVYLRTGVMKDNEVVTVTRRTLTHDGVEYSAYTSPEGTVYAIDGCAGVKYYQTKDAALTDELFPRAEAIVDAAAPVFAALQIEGDNLFFDAYTVEDGSARKIDSFAISKSMQADAPGGTQGGGETPVTDADVPPTAGRQTSAMLLFLIPAAATVAFAGAAAKRKRREAEDL
;
A
#
# COMPACT_ATOMS: atom_id res chain seq x y z
N MET A 1 -2.99 53.86 77.86
CA MET A 1 -2.48 54.24 76.53
C MET A 1 -2.27 52.98 75.71
N LYS A 2 -2.97 52.87 74.56
CA LYS A 2 -2.66 52.12 73.34
C LYS A 2 -2.03 50.71 73.52
N HIS A 3 -2.82 49.66 73.79
CA HIS A 3 -3.51 48.72 72.87
C HIS A 3 -2.58 47.98 71.87
N HIS A 4 -2.29 46.67 71.93
CA HIS A 4 -3.03 45.40 72.11
C HIS A 4 -3.37 44.64 70.80
N ARG A 5 -3.09 43.33 70.87
CA ARG A 5 -3.48 42.19 70.01
C ARG A 5 -2.60 41.85 68.80
N LYS A 6 -1.63 40.94 69.01
CA LYS A 6 -1.21 39.90 68.04
C LYS A 6 -0.77 38.55 68.70
N PRO A 7 -1.60 37.87 69.54
CA PRO A 7 -1.44 36.42 69.74
C PRO A 7 -2.54 35.59 69.06
N PHE A 8 -3.64 36.21 68.62
CA PHE A 8 -4.76 35.49 67.98
C PHE A 8 -4.42 34.99 66.57
N ALA A 9 -3.51 35.64 65.84
CA ALA A 9 -3.16 35.23 64.48
C ALA A 9 -2.30 33.95 64.41
N ARG A 10 -1.48 33.65 65.43
CA ARG A 10 -0.66 32.42 65.46
C ARG A 10 -1.45 31.22 65.98
N VAL A 11 -2.38 31.44 66.90
CA VAL A 11 -3.31 30.39 67.35
C VAL A 11 -4.40 30.16 66.30
N ALA A 12 -4.90 31.19 65.61
CA ALA A 12 -5.82 31.02 64.49
C ALA A 12 -5.15 30.39 63.27
N ALA A 13 -3.88 30.69 62.99
CA ALA A 13 -3.11 29.96 61.97
C ALA A 13 -2.89 28.51 62.38
N LEU A 14 -2.48 28.22 63.62
CA LEU A 14 -2.30 26.84 64.08
C LEU A 14 -3.63 26.06 64.14
N VAL A 15 -4.74 26.70 64.49
CA VAL A 15 -6.09 26.10 64.51
C VAL A 15 -6.67 25.97 63.11
N LEU A 16 -6.40 26.89 62.17
CA LEU A 16 -6.72 26.69 60.75
C LEU A 16 -5.85 25.59 60.14
N THR A 17 -4.56 25.52 60.48
CA THR A 17 -3.67 24.47 59.99
C THR A 17 -4.01 23.12 60.61
N LEU A 18 -4.42 23.05 61.89
CA LEU A 18 -4.93 21.81 62.49
C LEU A 18 -6.33 21.45 61.97
N ALA A 19 -7.20 22.43 61.68
CA ALA A 19 -8.52 22.18 61.08
C ALA A 19 -8.41 21.81 59.60
N MET A 20 -7.41 22.31 58.87
CA MET A 20 -7.08 21.86 57.51
C MET A 20 -6.36 20.52 57.53
N LEU A 21 -5.49 20.22 58.51
CA LEU A 21 -4.89 18.88 58.68
C LEU A 21 -5.89 17.82 59.21
N LEU A 22 -6.92 18.24 59.95
CA LEU A 22 -8.01 17.36 60.39
C LEU A 22 -9.16 17.27 59.37
N ALA A 23 -9.25 18.22 58.42
CA ALA A 23 -10.08 18.11 57.21
C ALA A 23 -9.33 17.42 56.04
N VAL A 24 -8.02 17.22 56.18
CA VAL A 24 -7.14 16.40 55.30
C VAL A 24 -6.65 15.16 56.07
N LEU A 25 -7.45 14.68 57.02
CA LEU A 25 -7.56 13.23 57.16
C LEU A 25 -8.46 12.82 56.00
N PRO A 26 -7.95 12.21 54.92
CA PRO A 26 -8.81 11.26 54.24
C PRO A 26 -9.25 10.33 55.36
N ALA A 27 -10.54 10.34 55.67
CA ALA A 27 -11.15 9.09 56.06
C ALA A 27 -10.83 8.19 54.87
N MET A 28 -9.69 7.50 54.91
CA MET A 28 -9.55 6.28 54.14
C MET A 28 -10.81 5.53 54.54
N PRO A 29 -11.76 5.29 53.63
CA PRO A 29 -12.44 4.04 53.78
C PRO A 29 -11.28 3.03 53.85
N LEU A 30 -11.25 2.20 54.89
CA LEU A 30 -10.79 0.85 54.61
C LEU A 30 -11.77 0.35 53.54
N GLN A 31 -11.52 0.72 52.29
CA GLN A 31 -12.00 -0.01 51.13
C GLN A 31 -11.18 -1.28 51.27
N THR A 32 -11.80 -2.26 51.92
CA THR A 32 -11.43 -3.65 51.73
C THR A 32 -11.25 -3.81 50.23
N ALA A 33 -10.06 -4.16 49.78
CA ALA A 33 -9.81 -4.55 48.40
C ALA A 33 -11.00 -5.38 47.95
N ALA A 34 -11.61 -5.02 46.82
CA ALA A 34 -12.67 -5.83 46.25
C ALA A 34 -12.10 -7.24 46.13
N ALA A 35 -12.79 -8.22 46.70
CA ALA A 35 -12.27 -9.58 46.70
C ALA A 35 -12.19 -10.06 45.24
N GLU A 36 -11.00 -10.52 44.84
CA GLU A 36 -10.79 -11.29 43.63
C GLU A 36 -11.85 -12.40 43.53
N GLY A 37 -12.34 -12.66 42.33
CA GLY A 37 -13.43 -13.60 42.14
C GLY A 37 -13.84 -13.78 40.69
N ASN A 38 -14.54 -14.88 40.44
CA ASN A 38 -15.00 -15.21 39.12
C ASN A 38 -16.21 -14.34 38.74
N LEU A 39 -16.21 -13.82 37.51
CA LEU A 39 -17.30 -13.03 36.96
C LEU A 39 -17.71 -13.59 35.59
N THR A 40 -19.01 -13.88 35.43
CA THR A 40 -19.57 -14.32 34.15
C THR A 40 -20.32 -13.17 33.48
N VAL A 41 -19.97 -12.88 32.23
CA VAL A 41 -20.55 -11.80 31.42
C VAL A 41 -21.04 -12.33 30.08
N GLY A 42 -22.05 -11.68 29.51
CA GLY A 42 -22.41 -11.82 28.10
C GLY A 42 -21.69 -10.78 27.26
N VAL A 43 -21.37 -11.10 26.02
CA VAL A 43 -20.80 -10.16 25.04
C VAL A 43 -21.54 -10.30 23.71
N ILE A 44 -22.05 -9.18 23.22
CA ILE A 44 -22.66 -9.00 21.88
C ILE A 44 -22.23 -7.65 21.34
N ASN A 45 -22.09 -7.49 20.04
CA ASN A 45 -21.77 -6.20 19.41
C ASN A 45 -22.55 -6.06 18.09
N ASP A 46 -22.32 -4.93 17.40
CA ASP A 46 -22.72 -4.72 16.02
C ASP A 46 -24.18 -5.09 15.80
N LEU A 47 -25.01 -4.54 16.69
CA LEU A 47 -26.44 -4.83 16.75
C LEU A 47 -27.16 -4.25 15.55
N HIS A 48 -26.60 -3.18 14.95
CA HIS A 48 -27.13 -2.43 13.81
C HIS A 48 -28.65 -2.27 13.90
N TYR A 49 -29.14 -1.95 15.11
CA TYR A 49 -30.55 -2.09 15.46
C TYR A 49 -31.39 -1.12 14.64
N PHE A 50 -32.29 -1.67 13.83
CA PHE A 50 -33.21 -0.91 12.99
C PHE A 50 -34.67 -1.24 13.37
N PRO A 51 -35.36 -0.37 14.13
CA PRO A 51 -36.68 -0.68 14.65
C PRO A 51 -37.74 -0.71 13.56
N ARG A 52 -38.79 -1.53 13.77
CA ARG A 52 -39.94 -1.63 12.87
C ARG A 52 -40.56 -0.27 12.49
N SER A 53 -40.52 0.72 13.36
CA SER A 53 -41.04 2.07 13.10
C SER A 53 -40.33 2.80 11.96
N LEU A 54 -39.08 2.45 11.65
CA LEU A 54 -38.30 3.06 10.57
C LEU A 54 -38.37 2.29 9.24
N MET A 55 -38.97 1.10 9.21
CA MET A 55 -39.06 0.26 8.00
C MET A 55 -40.20 0.66 7.03
N GLY A 56 -40.88 1.77 7.29
CA GLY A 56 -41.99 2.22 6.45
C GLY A 56 -43.25 1.36 6.51
N SER A 57 -44.24 1.70 5.68
CA SER A 57 -45.49 0.94 5.57
C SER A 57 -45.35 -0.33 4.73
N ASP A 58 -44.50 -0.30 3.71
CA ASP A 58 -44.15 -1.45 2.87
C ASP A 58 -42.85 -2.12 3.33
N VAL A 59 -43.00 -3.01 4.32
CA VAL A 59 -41.85 -3.73 4.90
C VAL A 59 -41.20 -4.67 3.91
N ASN A 60 -41.96 -5.22 2.95
CA ASN A 60 -41.38 -6.16 2.01
C ASN A 60 -40.35 -5.45 1.13
N ALA A 61 -40.62 -4.21 0.72
CA ALA A 61 -39.63 -3.39 0.01
C ALA A 61 -38.35 -3.16 0.86
N PHE A 62 -38.49 -2.92 2.16
CA PHE A 62 -37.32 -2.80 3.06
C PHE A 62 -36.54 -4.12 3.21
N ILE A 63 -37.25 -5.25 3.30
CA ILE A 63 -36.62 -6.58 3.37
C ILE A 63 -35.82 -6.86 2.10
N GLU A 64 -36.39 -6.58 0.92
CA GLU A 64 -35.70 -6.77 -0.35
C GLU A 64 -34.48 -5.85 -0.47
N ALA A 65 -34.61 -4.56 -0.12
CA ALA A 65 -33.47 -3.62 -0.08
C ALA A 65 -32.36 -4.11 0.87
N SER A 66 -32.73 -4.65 2.04
CA SER A 66 -31.78 -5.17 3.02
C SER A 66 -30.99 -6.36 2.47
N LYS A 67 -31.67 -7.31 1.79
CA LYS A 67 -31.04 -8.48 1.17
C LYS A 67 -30.12 -8.10 0.01
N LEU A 68 -30.50 -7.11 -0.81
CA LEU A 68 -29.65 -6.63 -1.90
C LEU A 68 -28.36 -6.01 -1.37
N ASN A 69 -28.44 -5.33 -0.23
CA ASN A 69 -27.27 -4.81 0.48
C ASN A 69 -26.56 -5.86 1.36
N SER A 70 -26.89 -7.14 1.24
CA SER A 70 -26.28 -8.22 2.03
C SER A 70 -26.41 -8.03 3.56
N THR A 71 -27.48 -7.37 4.01
CA THR A 71 -27.78 -7.13 5.43
C THR A 71 -29.04 -7.87 5.88
N THR A 72 -29.11 -8.17 7.18
CA THR A 72 -30.34 -8.72 7.78
C THR A 72 -30.99 -7.79 8.79
N SER A 73 -30.83 -6.46 8.64
CA SER A 73 -31.35 -5.45 9.59
C SER A 73 -32.85 -5.57 9.89
N TYR A 74 -33.64 -6.12 8.98
CA TYR A 74 -35.06 -6.41 9.23
C TYR A 74 -35.29 -7.46 10.33
N LEU A 75 -34.29 -8.29 10.65
CA LEU A 75 -34.33 -9.30 11.70
C LEU A 75 -33.91 -8.80 13.08
N ALA A 76 -33.48 -7.54 13.21
CA ALA A 76 -32.91 -6.97 14.45
C ALA A 76 -33.75 -7.24 15.70
N ASP A 77 -35.07 -7.04 15.61
CA ASP A 77 -35.98 -7.33 16.71
C ASP A 77 -35.95 -8.82 17.13
N ALA A 78 -36.06 -9.74 16.17
CA ALA A 78 -36.17 -11.17 16.43
C ALA A 78 -34.85 -11.77 16.96
N VAL A 79 -33.72 -11.33 16.39
CA VAL A 79 -32.39 -11.76 16.81
C VAL A 79 -32.08 -11.26 18.22
N LEU A 80 -32.30 -9.98 18.49
CA LEU A 80 -32.04 -9.39 19.81
C LEU A 80 -32.96 -10.03 20.87
N ASP A 81 -34.24 -10.25 20.58
CA ASP A 81 -35.16 -10.95 21.47
C ASP A 81 -34.68 -12.37 21.78
N ASN A 82 -34.06 -13.04 20.80
CA ASN A 82 -33.48 -14.36 20.94
C ASN A 82 -32.30 -14.38 21.93
N VAL A 83 -31.35 -13.45 21.77
CA VAL A 83 -30.17 -13.37 22.63
C VAL A 83 -30.51 -12.89 24.04
N LEU A 84 -31.33 -11.84 24.19
CA LEU A 84 -31.67 -11.30 25.51
C LEU A 84 -32.35 -12.35 26.40
N TYR A 85 -33.21 -13.21 25.85
CA TYR A 85 -33.76 -14.29 26.68
C TYR A 85 -32.77 -15.42 26.97
N GLU A 86 -31.82 -15.72 26.08
CA GLU A 86 -30.73 -16.66 26.43
C GLU A 86 -29.91 -16.12 27.61
N TYR A 87 -29.53 -14.83 27.57
CA TYR A 87 -28.85 -14.20 28.70
C TYR A 87 -29.71 -14.15 29.96
N GLY A 88 -31.02 -13.90 29.84
CA GLY A 88 -31.94 -13.98 30.98
C GLY A 88 -32.04 -15.38 31.61
N GLU A 89 -31.93 -16.44 30.81
CA GLU A 89 -31.85 -17.82 31.32
C GLU A 89 -30.46 -18.14 31.90
N MET A 90 -29.39 -17.60 31.31
CA MET A 90 -28.02 -17.76 31.82
C MET A 90 -27.78 -16.97 33.10
N ALA A 91 -28.45 -15.84 33.32
CA ALA A 91 -28.45 -15.13 34.59
C ALA A 91 -28.96 -16.03 35.73
N LYS A 92 -30.01 -16.83 35.44
CA LYS A 92 -30.61 -17.77 36.40
C LYS A 92 -29.76 -19.02 36.63
N THR A 93 -29.06 -19.50 35.60
CA THR A 93 -28.41 -20.83 35.61
C THR A 93 -26.89 -20.80 35.73
N LYS A 94 -26.24 -19.76 35.19
CA LYS A 94 -24.78 -19.55 35.19
C LYS A 94 -24.35 -18.35 36.04
N GLY A 95 -25.29 -17.56 36.57
CA GLY A 95 -24.96 -16.38 37.38
C GLY A 95 -24.39 -15.22 36.57
N LEU A 96 -24.74 -15.13 35.27
CA LEU A 96 -24.40 -13.99 34.42
C LEU A 96 -24.97 -12.70 35.03
N LYS A 97 -24.12 -11.68 35.19
CA LYS A 97 -24.52 -10.41 35.84
C LYS A 97 -24.38 -9.17 34.96
N TYR A 98 -23.51 -9.23 33.96
CA TYR A 98 -23.27 -8.12 33.05
C TYR A 98 -23.35 -8.57 31.60
N VAL A 99 -23.77 -7.66 30.72
CA VAL A 99 -23.65 -7.78 29.27
C VAL A 99 -22.84 -6.60 28.76
N PHE A 100 -21.79 -6.87 27.98
CA PHE A 100 -21.00 -5.85 27.31
C PHE A 100 -21.48 -5.70 25.86
N ILE A 101 -21.65 -4.44 25.44
CA ILE A 101 -22.01 -4.09 24.05
C ILE A 101 -21.00 -3.07 23.48
N PRO A 102 -19.90 -3.56 22.86
CA PRO A 102 -18.86 -2.73 22.25
C PRO A 102 -19.29 -2.09 20.90
N GLY A 103 -20.16 -1.07 20.96
CA GLY A 103 -20.46 -0.21 19.81
C GLY A 103 -21.40 -0.77 18.74
N ASP A 104 -21.61 0.05 17.71
CA ASP A 104 -22.53 -0.14 16.57
C ASP A 104 -23.91 -0.64 17.01
N LEU A 105 -24.51 0.17 17.88
CA LEU A 105 -25.78 -0.13 18.51
C LEU A 105 -26.95 0.00 17.50
N THR A 106 -26.92 1.00 16.63
CA THR A 106 -27.94 1.24 15.60
C THR A 106 -27.35 1.16 14.19
N LYS A 107 -28.20 1.09 13.17
CA LYS A 107 -27.74 0.91 11.78
C LYS A 107 -26.88 2.09 11.30
N ASN A 108 -27.33 3.33 11.49
CA ASN A 108 -26.60 4.53 11.10
C ASN A 108 -26.98 5.72 12.02
N GLY A 109 -27.11 5.51 13.33
CA GLY A 109 -27.19 6.60 14.31
C GLY A 109 -28.58 7.22 14.40
N GLU A 110 -29.61 6.54 13.89
CA GLU A 110 -30.97 7.05 13.92
C GLU A 110 -31.44 7.24 15.36
N TYR A 111 -31.83 8.47 15.72
CA TYR A 111 -32.25 8.82 17.08
C TYR A 111 -33.41 7.94 17.59
N GLU A 112 -34.40 7.65 16.74
CA GLU A 112 -35.50 6.75 17.11
C GLU A 112 -35.06 5.28 17.20
N GLY A 113 -33.97 4.90 16.52
CA GLY A 113 -33.30 3.60 16.69
C GLY A 113 -32.71 3.46 18.08
N HIS A 114 -31.87 4.41 18.50
CA HIS A 114 -31.23 4.40 19.81
C HIS A 114 -32.24 4.39 20.96
N LYS A 115 -33.25 5.26 20.86
CA LYS A 115 -34.33 5.33 21.85
C LYS A 115 -35.12 4.02 21.97
N ALA A 116 -35.37 3.33 20.87
CA ALA A 116 -36.08 2.05 20.88
C ALA A 116 -35.19 0.93 21.45
N LEU A 117 -33.90 0.92 21.12
CA LEU A 117 -32.93 -0.03 21.64
C LEU A 117 -32.72 0.15 23.15
N ALA A 118 -32.45 1.38 23.61
CA ALA A 118 -32.27 1.68 25.03
C ALA A 118 -33.47 1.20 25.86
N ALA A 119 -34.70 1.49 25.43
CA ALA A 119 -35.91 1.03 26.12
C ALA A 119 -36.08 -0.51 26.14
N ARG A 120 -35.51 -1.24 25.17
CA ARG A 120 -35.47 -2.71 25.18
C ARG A 120 -34.44 -3.23 26.18
N LEU A 121 -33.24 -2.66 26.18
CA LEU A 121 -32.17 -3.05 27.09
C LEU A 121 -32.51 -2.73 28.55
N GLU A 122 -33.07 -1.56 28.84
CA GLU A 122 -33.54 -1.19 30.19
C GLU A 122 -34.60 -2.17 30.70
N ARG A 123 -35.54 -2.59 29.83
CA ARG A 123 -36.53 -3.60 30.20
C ARG A 123 -35.88 -4.94 30.52
N PHE A 124 -34.88 -5.34 29.75
CA PHE A 124 -34.13 -6.56 30.03
C PHE A 124 -33.43 -6.48 31.40
N GLU A 125 -32.85 -5.34 31.77
CA GLU A 125 -32.30 -5.15 33.11
C GLU A 125 -33.37 -5.25 34.20
N GLU A 126 -34.51 -4.58 34.02
CA GLU A 126 -35.63 -4.61 34.97
C GLU A 126 -36.16 -6.04 35.20
N GLU A 127 -36.24 -6.84 34.14
CA GLU A 127 -36.80 -8.19 34.18
C GLU A 127 -35.82 -9.25 34.71
N THR A 128 -34.52 -9.07 34.51
CA THR A 128 -33.51 -10.10 34.80
C THR A 128 -32.55 -9.75 35.93
N GLY A 129 -32.35 -8.45 36.20
CA GLY A 129 -31.34 -7.93 37.11
C GLY A 129 -29.91 -7.99 36.54
N VAL A 130 -29.74 -8.35 35.27
CA VAL A 130 -28.47 -8.25 34.55
C VAL A 130 -28.26 -6.79 34.15
N GLN A 131 -27.06 -6.26 34.33
CA GLN A 131 -26.72 -4.90 33.93
C GLN A 131 -26.03 -4.89 32.56
N VAL A 132 -26.33 -3.90 31.73
CA VAL A 132 -25.80 -3.75 30.38
C VAL A 132 -24.85 -2.57 30.37
N LEU A 133 -23.65 -2.75 29.82
CA LEU A 133 -22.68 -1.68 29.61
C LEU A 133 -22.53 -1.48 28.11
N VAL A 134 -22.81 -0.27 27.63
CA VAL A 134 -22.71 0.08 26.22
C VAL A 134 -21.63 1.12 25.99
N ILE A 135 -21.13 1.17 24.76
CA ILE A 135 -20.40 2.30 24.19
C ILE A 135 -20.87 2.49 22.75
N ASP A 136 -20.52 3.62 22.14
CA ASP A 136 -20.81 3.92 20.75
C ASP A 136 -19.80 3.27 19.79
N GLY A 137 -20.22 3.08 18.55
CA GLY A 137 -19.36 2.78 17.40
C GLY A 137 -19.44 3.85 16.31
N ASN A 138 -18.75 3.63 15.19
CA ASN A 138 -18.72 4.57 14.07
C ASN A 138 -20.11 4.77 13.44
N HIS A 139 -21.06 3.86 13.64
CA HIS A 139 -22.42 4.02 13.14
C HIS A 139 -23.35 4.85 14.02
N ASP A 140 -22.99 5.17 15.26
CA ASP A 140 -23.99 5.64 16.25
C ASP A 140 -24.16 7.16 16.34
N ILE A 141 -23.09 7.94 16.15
CA ILE A 141 -23.09 9.39 16.38
C ILE A 141 -22.96 10.14 15.05
N ARG A 142 -23.77 11.19 14.82
CA ARG A 142 -23.63 12.13 13.69
C ARG A 142 -23.40 11.50 12.30
N ARG A 143 -24.02 10.36 12.03
CA ARG A 143 -23.98 9.71 10.73
C ARG A 143 -24.92 10.38 9.73
N GLU A 144 -24.39 10.80 8.59
CA GLU A 144 -25.18 11.42 7.51
C GLU A 144 -26.15 10.42 6.86
N GLN A 145 -25.81 9.12 6.91
CA GLN A 145 -26.61 8.02 6.38
C GLN A 145 -27.76 7.59 7.31
N SER A 146 -28.01 8.29 8.42
CA SER A 146 -29.20 8.08 9.26
C SER A 146 -30.46 8.16 8.40
N ALA A 147 -31.20 7.06 8.24
CA ALA A 147 -32.35 7.03 7.34
C ALA A 147 -33.56 6.26 7.86
N ALA A 148 -34.75 6.73 7.51
CA ALA A 148 -35.99 5.96 7.56
C ALA A 148 -36.31 5.42 6.17
N PHE A 149 -36.93 4.24 6.08
CA PHE A 149 -37.37 3.69 4.81
C PHE A 149 -38.80 4.14 4.50
N GLU A 150 -38.96 4.98 3.49
CA GLU A 150 -40.26 5.53 3.09
C GLU A 150 -40.45 5.44 1.57
N ASN A 151 -41.63 5.00 1.13
CA ASN A 151 -42.01 4.89 -0.29
C ASN A 151 -40.99 4.11 -1.16
N GLY A 152 -40.33 3.09 -0.59
CA GLY A 152 -39.37 2.25 -1.29
C GLY A 152 -37.94 2.81 -1.33
N GLN A 153 -37.64 3.87 -0.58
CA GLN A 153 -36.34 4.54 -0.59
C GLN A 153 -35.88 4.85 0.84
N PHE A 154 -34.55 4.95 1.02
CA PHE A 154 -33.98 5.49 2.25
C PHE A 154 -34.08 7.02 2.23
N VAL A 155 -34.78 7.59 3.20
CA VAL A 155 -34.99 9.02 3.35
C VAL A 155 -34.26 9.49 4.61
N PRO A 156 -33.46 10.57 4.54
CA PRO A 156 -32.74 11.08 5.71
C PRO A 156 -33.66 11.29 6.91
N THR A 157 -33.21 10.83 8.08
CA THR A 157 -33.89 11.04 9.35
C THR A 157 -32.97 11.73 10.34
N ARG A 158 -33.47 11.97 11.54
CA ARG A 158 -32.71 12.59 12.60
C ARG A 158 -31.56 11.67 13.06
N THR A 159 -30.34 12.17 12.97
CA THR A 159 -29.13 11.58 13.58
C THR A 159 -29.02 11.91 15.07
N THR A 160 -28.22 11.13 15.80
CA THR A 160 -28.02 11.26 17.25
C THR A 160 -26.78 12.09 17.55
N GLU A 161 -26.93 13.06 18.47
CA GLU A 161 -25.81 13.83 19.01
C GLU A 161 -25.17 13.11 20.21
N PRO A 162 -23.87 13.31 20.49
CA PRO A 162 -23.18 12.61 21.58
C PRO A 162 -23.82 12.88 22.96
N GLU A 163 -24.28 14.10 23.25
CA GLU A 163 -24.99 14.37 24.52
C GLU A 163 -26.30 13.59 24.61
N GLU A 164 -27.01 13.43 23.49
CA GLU A 164 -28.27 12.69 23.44
C GLU A 164 -28.05 11.20 23.61
N PHE A 165 -26.97 10.65 23.04
CA PHE A 165 -26.55 9.28 23.29
C PHE A 165 -26.37 9.04 24.80
N ARG A 166 -25.60 9.92 25.46
CA ARG A 166 -25.36 9.82 26.91
C ARG A 166 -26.65 9.93 27.74
N GLU A 167 -27.62 10.72 27.29
CA GLU A 167 -28.94 10.80 27.94
C GLU A 167 -29.78 9.54 27.72
N LEU A 168 -29.80 8.99 26.50
CA LEU A 168 -30.60 7.81 26.14
C LEU A 168 -30.09 6.54 26.86
N TYR A 169 -28.78 6.41 27.01
CA TYR A 169 -28.14 5.25 27.63
C TYR A 169 -27.72 5.49 29.10
N ALA A 170 -28.26 6.53 29.76
CA ALA A 170 -27.86 6.94 31.10
C ALA A 170 -27.95 5.83 32.18
N ASN A 171 -28.84 4.84 31.99
CA ASN A 171 -29.02 3.68 32.90
C ASN A 171 -28.39 2.38 32.36
N LEU A 172 -27.57 2.45 31.32
CA LEU A 172 -26.98 1.29 30.65
C LEU A 172 -25.46 1.38 30.75
N GLY A 173 -24.95 1.32 31.99
CA GLY A 173 -23.53 1.33 32.33
C GLY A 173 -23.06 2.68 32.87
N TYR A 174 -23.60 3.79 32.35
CA TYR A 174 -23.29 5.15 32.81
C TYR A 174 -23.74 5.41 34.26
N ASP A 175 -24.75 4.71 34.75
CA ASP A 175 -25.23 4.75 36.13
C ASP A 175 -24.36 3.92 37.09
N LEU A 176 -23.62 2.93 36.56
CA LEU A 176 -22.59 2.17 37.27
C LEU A 176 -21.25 2.91 37.32
N ALA A 177 -21.03 3.85 36.40
CA ALA A 177 -19.78 4.57 36.27
C ALA A 177 -19.48 5.44 37.50
N ASP A 178 -18.21 5.39 37.94
CA ASP A 178 -17.71 6.23 39.03
C ASP A 178 -16.63 7.24 38.54
N ALA A 179 -16.24 7.13 37.26
CA ALA A 179 -15.39 8.08 36.56
C ALA A 179 -15.88 8.27 35.11
N PHE A 180 -15.75 9.50 34.61
CA PHE A 180 -16.05 9.86 33.23
C PHE A 180 -14.85 10.60 32.64
N PHE A 181 -14.59 10.40 31.35
CA PHE A 181 -13.71 11.29 30.62
C PHE A 181 -14.40 12.65 30.47
N THR A 182 -13.60 13.71 30.44
CA THR A 182 -14.06 15.05 30.12
C THR A 182 -13.04 15.63 29.15
N PRO A 183 -13.42 15.84 27.88
CA PRO A 183 -12.50 16.38 26.89
C PRO A 183 -12.04 17.80 27.29
N PRO A 184 -10.90 18.26 26.76
CA PRO A 184 -10.46 19.65 26.89
C PRO A 184 -11.53 20.68 26.49
N GLU A 185 -11.39 21.92 26.97
CA GLU A 185 -12.35 22.98 26.68
C GLU A 185 -12.42 23.27 25.17
N GLY A 186 -13.57 22.98 24.55
CA GLY A 186 -13.80 23.20 23.12
C GLY A 186 -13.71 21.93 22.26
N GLU A 187 -13.37 20.79 22.86
CA GLU A 187 -13.26 19.48 22.21
C GLU A 187 -14.43 18.56 22.62
N THR A 188 -14.76 17.59 21.77
CA THR A 188 -15.82 16.61 22.07
C THR A 188 -15.44 15.16 21.79
N ALA A 189 -14.28 14.87 21.19
CA ALA A 189 -13.83 13.50 20.97
C ALA A 189 -13.72 12.71 22.27
N GLY A 190 -14.20 11.46 22.24
CA GLY A 190 -14.09 10.53 23.37
C GLY A 190 -15.03 10.81 24.54
N MET A 191 -15.90 11.83 24.47
CA MET A 191 -16.70 12.32 25.61
C MET A 191 -17.70 11.31 26.18
N LEU A 192 -17.95 10.22 25.45
CA LEU A 192 -18.79 9.11 25.88
C LEU A 192 -18.04 8.10 26.76
N SER A 193 -16.72 8.22 26.88
CA SER A 193 -15.90 7.30 27.70
C SER A 193 -16.19 7.39 29.20
N TYR A 194 -16.21 6.22 29.85
CA TYR A 194 -16.46 6.09 31.30
C TYR A 194 -15.76 4.85 31.89
N ALA A 195 -15.66 4.80 33.21
CA ALA A 195 -15.11 3.65 33.91
C ALA A 195 -15.96 3.26 35.12
N ALA A 196 -16.13 1.96 35.31
CA ALA A 196 -16.95 1.37 36.34
C ALA A 196 -16.19 0.26 37.07
N THR A 197 -16.38 0.18 38.39
CA THR A 197 -15.85 -0.92 39.20
C THR A 197 -16.90 -2.01 39.35
N LEU A 198 -16.64 -3.17 38.77
CA LEU A 198 -17.53 -4.32 38.87
C LEU A 198 -17.18 -5.20 40.08
N GLU A 199 -18.11 -6.07 40.47
CA GLU A 199 -17.82 -7.12 41.45
C GLU A 199 -16.72 -8.08 40.96
N GLY A 200 -16.10 -8.84 41.87
CA GLY A 200 -14.97 -9.71 41.54
C GLY A 200 -13.62 -8.97 41.39
N GLY A 201 -13.61 -7.65 41.60
CA GLY A 201 -12.39 -6.86 41.58
C GLY A 201 -11.96 -6.44 40.17
N TYR A 202 -12.91 -6.18 39.26
CA TYR A 202 -12.62 -5.71 37.91
C TYR A 202 -12.87 -4.20 37.77
N ARG A 203 -11.96 -3.52 37.08
CA ARG A 203 -12.14 -2.14 36.60
C ARG A 203 -12.39 -2.20 35.10
N VAL A 204 -13.61 -1.91 34.68
CA VAL A 204 -13.92 -1.82 33.26
C VAL A 204 -13.71 -0.38 32.81
N ILE A 205 -12.93 -0.20 31.76
CA ILE A 205 -12.61 1.08 31.14
C ILE A 205 -13.25 1.05 29.75
N VAL A 206 -14.30 1.85 29.59
CA VAL A 206 -15.14 1.89 28.40
C VAL A 206 -14.74 3.12 27.59
N LEU A 207 -14.26 2.89 26.37
CA LEU A 207 -13.60 3.90 25.54
C LEU A 207 -14.41 4.16 24.27
N ASP A 208 -14.74 5.43 24.08
CA ASP A 208 -15.27 5.99 22.85
C ASP A 208 -14.09 6.29 21.91
N GLY A 209 -13.95 5.47 20.88
CA GLY A 209 -12.96 5.65 19.82
C GLY A 209 -13.54 6.27 18.55
N ALA A 210 -14.82 6.65 18.52
CA ALA A 210 -15.48 7.04 17.29
C ALA A 210 -15.09 8.47 16.88
N CYS A 211 -14.75 8.66 15.61
CA CYS A 211 -14.36 9.98 15.09
C CYS A 211 -15.59 10.73 14.56
N TYR A 212 -16.28 11.51 15.41
CA TYR A 212 -17.50 12.27 15.06
C TYR A 212 -17.43 13.79 15.32
N SER A 213 -16.24 14.31 15.61
CA SER A 213 -16.03 15.69 16.03
C SER A 213 -14.83 16.33 15.35
N SER A 214 -14.93 17.64 15.12
CA SER A 214 -13.93 18.42 14.39
C SER A 214 -12.53 18.40 15.00
N ASP A 215 -12.40 18.09 16.29
CA ASP A 215 -11.11 17.96 16.98
C ASP A 215 -10.35 16.65 16.66
N ILE A 216 -11.01 15.64 16.11
CA ILE A 216 -10.39 14.35 15.76
C ILE A 216 -10.65 13.90 14.31
N HIS A 217 -11.67 14.45 13.64
CA HIS A 217 -12.00 14.16 12.24
C HIS A 217 -10.88 14.59 11.28
N SER A 218 -10.60 13.79 10.26
CA SER A 218 -9.52 14.02 9.30
C SER A 218 -9.64 15.34 8.54
N GLU A 219 -10.88 15.75 8.21
CA GLU A 219 -11.19 17.04 7.58
C GLU A 219 -11.62 18.16 8.57
N GLY A 220 -11.55 17.91 9.89
CA GLY A 220 -11.97 18.89 10.90
C GLY A 220 -13.47 19.20 10.88
N LEU A 221 -14.32 18.20 10.59
CA LEU A 221 -15.78 18.32 10.53
C LEU A 221 -16.47 17.66 11.73
N ASP A 222 -17.66 18.13 12.09
CA ASP A 222 -18.52 17.52 13.10
C ASP A 222 -19.47 16.49 12.47
N VAL A 223 -18.89 15.46 11.84
CA VAL A 223 -19.58 14.36 11.15
C VAL A 223 -18.84 13.07 11.48
N ALA A 224 -19.51 11.90 11.46
CA ALA A 224 -18.84 10.63 11.73
C ALA A 224 -18.04 10.07 10.55
N GLU A 225 -16.82 9.59 10.82
CA GLU A 225 -15.98 8.78 9.94
C GLU A 225 -16.13 7.29 10.24
N THR A 226 -15.71 6.43 9.33
CA THR A 226 -15.58 4.99 9.65
C THR A 226 -14.40 4.71 10.57
N ARG A 227 -13.38 5.57 10.55
CA ARG A 227 -12.14 5.47 11.33
C ARG A 227 -12.37 5.61 12.83
N GLY A 228 -11.59 4.84 13.61
CA GLY A 228 -11.49 4.98 15.05
C GLY A 228 -10.15 5.57 15.47
N ALA A 229 -10.15 6.46 16.46
CA ALA A 229 -8.93 7.02 17.04
C ALA A 229 -9.13 7.48 18.49
N TYR A 230 -8.05 7.55 19.26
CA TYR A 230 -8.05 8.14 20.60
C TYR A 230 -7.25 9.43 20.63
N SER A 231 -7.84 10.50 21.19
CA SER A 231 -7.09 11.72 21.46
C SER A 231 -6.04 11.50 22.55
N GLU A 232 -4.97 12.30 22.54
CA GLU A 232 -3.92 12.25 23.58
C GLU A 232 -4.53 12.38 24.99
N ALA A 233 -5.51 13.27 25.16
CA ALA A 233 -6.20 13.48 26.43
C ALA A 233 -7.00 12.25 26.89
N LEU A 234 -7.66 11.54 25.96
CA LEU A 234 -8.38 10.32 26.26
C LEU A 234 -7.42 9.19 26.64
N MET A 235 -6.32 9.03 25.90
CA MET A 235 -5.26 8.06 26.21
C MET A 235 -4.70 8.29 27.62
N ASP A 236 -4.35 9.53 27.97
CA ASP A 236 -3.87 9.90 29.30
C ASP A 236 -4.87 9.57 30.41
N TRP A 237 -6.16 9.82 30.15
CA TRP A 237 -7.22 9.50 31.10
C TRP A 237 -7.37 7.98 31.29
N ALA A 238 -7.36 7.21 30.21
CA ALA A 238 -7.45 5.76 30.24
C ALA A 238 -6.27 5.14 31.01
N LEU A 239 -5.05 5.59 30.75
CA LEU A 239 -3.84 5.20 31.49
C LEU A 239 -3.94 5.57 32.97
N GLY A 240 -4.55 6.71 33.28
CA GLY A 240 -4.91 7.10 34.64
C GLY A 240 -5.81 6.08 35.32
N GLN A 241 -6.87 5.62 34.64
CA GLN A 241 -7.79 4.60 35.15
C GLN A 241 -7.10 3.25 35.37
N ILE A 242 -6.25 2.82 34.44
CA ILE A 242 -5.48 1.56 34.56
C ILE A 242 -4.55 1.63 35.78
N ARG A 243 -3.83 2.74 35.94
CA ARG A 243 -2.93 2.96 37.08
C ARG A 243 -3.68 2.97 38.42
N ASP A 244 -4.83 3.64 38.47
CA ASP A 244 -5.65 3.72 39.68
C ASP A 244 -6.27 2.35 40.03
N ALA A 245 -6.65 1.55 39.03
CA ALA A 245 -7.11 0.19 39.21
C ALA A 245 -6.02 -0.71 39.83
N LYS A 246 -4.81 -0.69 39.27
CA LYS A 246 -3.66 -1.45 39.80
C LYS A 246 -3.33 -1.03 41.23
N ALA A 247 -3.35 0.27 41.53
CA ALA A 247 -3.12 0.78 42.88
C ALA A 247 -4.17 0.28 43.90
N GLN A 248 -5.38 -0.06 43.44
CA GLN A 248 -6.49 -0.59 44.23
C GLN A 248 -6.55 -2.12 44.24
N GLY A 249 -5.67 -2.81 43.51
CA GLY A 249 -5.71 -4.26 43.32
C GLY A 249 -6.86 -4.74 42.46
N LEU A 250 -7.37 -3.89 41.56
CA LEU A 250 -8.40 -4.22 40.58
C LEU A 250 -7.76 -4.66 39.25
N THR A 251 -8.43 -5.57 38.53
CA THR A 251 -8.06 -6.03 37.19
C THR A 251 -8.64 -5.09 36.12
N PRO A 252 -7.83 -4.35 35.34
CA PRO A 252 -8.31 -3.52 34.24
C PRO A 252 -8.80 -4.37 33.05
N ILE A 253 -9.95 -4.02 32.49
CA ILE A 253 -10.55 -4.63 31.29
C ILE A 253 -11.03 -3.51 30.36
N GLY A 254 -10.68 -3.57 29.07
CA GLY A 254 -11.13 -2.63 28.05
C GLY A 254 -12.47 -3.02 27.43
N ILE A 255 -13.28 -2.02 27.09
CA ILE A 255 -14.43 -2.17 26.17
C ILE A 255 -14.37 -0.98 25.20
N THR A 256 -14.33 -1.26 23.90
CA THR A 256 -14.30 -0.26 22.84
C THR A 256 -14.88 -0.87 21.57
N HIS A 257 -15.34 -0.08 20.61
CA HIS A 257 -15.87 -0.63 19.37
C HIS A 257 -14.78 -1.17 18.43
N PHE A 258 -13.76 -0.37 18.15
CA PHE A 258 -12.68 -0.68 17.21
C PHE A 258 -11.72 -1.73 17.75
N ASN A 259 -11.19 -2.58 16.87
CA ASN A 259 -10.14 -3.54 17.24
C ASN A 259 -8.90 -2.77 17.74
N LEU A 260 -8.33 -3.22 18.86
CA LEU A 260 -7.07 -2.74 19.42
C LEU A 260 -5.88 -3.55 18.93
N VAL A 261 -6.11 -4.74 18.36
CA VAL A 261 -5.10 -5.59 17.74
C VAL A 261 -5.66 -6.12 16.43
N GLN A 262 -4.83 -6.28 15.41
CA GLN A 262 -5.22 -6.92 14.16
C GLN A 262 -5.51 -8.41 14.37
N HIS A 263 -6.60 -8.88 13.77
CA HIS A 263 -7.12 -10.23 13.78
C HIS A 263 -6.62 -11.09 12.60
N PHE A 264 -5.93 -10.48 11.63
CA PHE A 264 -5.12 -11.16 10.61
C PHE A 264 -4.05 -10.19 10.08
N GLU A 265 -3.01 -10.71 9.43
CA GLU A 265 -1.74 -10.01 9.16
C GLU A 265 -1.93 -8.72 8.35
N ASN A 266 -2.89 -8.71 7.42
CA ASN A 266 -3.16 -7.57 6.55
C ASN A 266 -4.45 -6.80 6.89
N GLU A 267 -4.98 -6.91 8.12
CA GLU A 267 -6.25 -6.26 8.50
C GLU A 267 -6.25 -4.75 8.24
N ASP A 268 -5.27 -4.01 8.75
CA ASP A 268 -5.23 -2.54 8.55
C ASP A 268 -5.19 -2.14 7.08
N ASN A 269 -4.53 -2.96 6.27
CA ASN A 269 -4.26 -2.61 4.88
C ASN A 269 -5.50 -2.90 4.02
N LEU A 270 -6.18 -4.02 4.27
CA LEU A 270 -7.35 -4.47 3.49
C LEU A 270 -8.67 -3.92 4.02
N PHE A 271 -8.78 -3.82 5.35
CA PHE A 271 -9.94 -3.34 6.07
C PHE A 271 -9.54 -2.08 6.83
N THR A 272 -8.95 -1.13 6.10
CA THR A 272 -8.56 0.17 6.67
C THR A 272 -9.72 0.80 7.43
N ALA A 273 -9.39 1.42 8.56
CA ALA A 273 -10.32 2.01 9.53
C ALA A 273 -11.02 1.00 10.47
N PHE A 274 -10.73 -0.31 10.39
CA PHE A 274 -11.33 -1.29 11.30
C PHE A 274 -10.58 -1.42 12.64
N THR A 275 -9.26 -1.41 12.58
CA THR A 275 -8.39 -1.31 13.75
C THR A 275 -8.26 0.16 14.16
N ILE A 276 -8.10 0.43 15.45
CA ILE A 276 -7.90 1.80 15.96
C ILE A 276 -6.62 2.41 15.36
N ASP A 277 -6.65 3.69 15.02
CA ASP A 277 -5.45 4.39 14.54
C ASP A 277 -4.27 4.22 15.51
N ASN A 278 -3.09 3.93 14.96
CA ASN A 278 -1.86 3.64 15.71
C ASN A 278 -2.03 2.47 16.71
N TRP A 279 -2.78 1.43 16.33
CA TRP A 279 -3.12 0.32 17.21
C TRP A 279 -1.91 -0.30 17.93
N VAL A 280 -0.76 -0.43 17.27
CA VAL A 280 0.45 -0.99 17.91
C VAL A 280 0.85 -0.18 19.13
N GLU A 281 0.88 1.15 19.01
CA GLU A 281 1.21 2.05 20.12
C GLU A 281 0.15 2.03 21.21
N VAL A 282 -1.12 2.03 20.82
CA VAL A 282 -2.26 1.95 21.76
C VAL A 282 -2.22 0.65 22.55
N ALA A 283 -2.09 -0.49 21.87
CA ALA A 283 -2.10 -1.83 22.45
C ALA A 283 -0.94 -2.01 23.43
N GLU A 284 0.28 -1.63 23.04
CA GLU A 284 1.45 -1.76 23.90
C GLU A 284 1.38 -0.83 25.10
N THR A 285 0.89 0.39 24.91
CA THR A 285 0.75 1.37 25.99
C THR A 285 -0.28 0.90 27.02
N PHE A 286 -1.38 0.30 26.59
CA PHE A 286 -2.36 -0.32 27.49
C PHE A 286 -1.83 -1.60 28.16
N ALA A 287 -1.16 -2.48 27.41
CA ALA A 287 -0.53 -3.69 27.94
C ALA A 287 0.48 -3.35 29.05
N ASP A 288 1.40 -2.42 28.77
CA ASP A 288 2.44 -1.97 29.70
C ASP A 288 1.86 -1.26 30.93
N ALA A 289 0.74 -0.56 30.75
CA ALA A 289 0.02 0.02 31.88
C ALA A 289 -0.64 -1.07 32.75
N GLY A 290 -1.01 -2.22 32.18
CA GLY A 290 -1.53 -3.42 32.84
C GLY A 290 -2.99 -3.75 32.51
N MET A 291 -3.49 -3.31 31.35
CA MET A 291 -4.71 -3.83 30.76
C MET A 291 -4.33 -4.96 29.79
N HIS A 292 -4.81 -6.18 30.07
CA HIS A 292 -4.40 -7.37 29.32
C HIS A 292 -5.51 -7.98 28.47
N PHE A 293 -6.75 -7.51 28.64
CA PHE A 293 -7.90 -7.97 27.87
C PHE A 293 -8.79 -6.78 27.49
N ALA A 294 -9.26 -6.77 26.24
CA ALA A 294 -10.26 -5.84 25.74
C ALA A 294 -11.35 -6.59 24.96
N PHE A 295 -12.58 -6.07 25.00
CA PHE A 295 -13.71 -6.57 24.20
C PHE A 295 -14.06 -5.55 23.13
N THR A 296 -14.07 -6.01 21.88
CA THR A 296 -14.21 -5.20 20.67
C THR A 296 -15.28 -5.73 19.72
N GLY A 297 -15.54 -4.97 18.65
CA GLY A 297 -16.44 -5.32 17.57
C GLY A 297 -15.96 -4.78 16.24
N HIS A 298 -16.86 -4.28 15.41
CA HIS A 298 -16.56 -3.64 14.13
C HIS A 298 -16.19 -4.58 12.97
N ILE A 299 -15.26 -5.54 13.15
CA ILE A 299 -14.89 -6.47 12.07
C ILE A 299 -15.90 -7.61 11.84
N HIS A 300 -16.90 -7.73 12.69
CA HIS A 300 -17.96 -8.75 12.63
C HIS A 300 -17.46 -10.21 12.70
N MET A 301 -16.22 -10.45 13.14
CA MET A 301 -15.63 -11.79 13.25
C MET A 301 -15.64 -12.30 14.69
N THR A 302 -15.64 -13.62 14.83
CA THR A 302 -15.50 -14.27 16.14
C THR A 302 -14.05 -14.68 16.34
N ASP A 303 -13.18 -13.72 16.62
CA ASP A 303 -11.74 -13.97 16.70
C ASP A 303 -11.10 -13.43 17.99
N ILE A 304 -9.92 -13.93 18.36
CA ILE A 304 -9.14 -13.47 19.50
C ILE A 304 -7.66 -13.31 19.14
N ALA A 305 -7.25 -12.06 18.96
CA ALA A 305 -5.89 -11.69 18.65
C ALA A 305 -5.11 -11.24 19.88
N SER A 306 -3.78 -11.24 19.80
CA SER A 306 -2.93 -10.76 20.90
C SER A 306 -1.68 -10.10 20.38
N HIS A 307 -1.31 -8.99 21.00
CA HIS A 307 -0.07 -8.28 20.72
C HIS A 307 0.79 -8.16 21.96
N THR A 308 2.09 -8.39 21.82
CA THR A 308 3.05 -8.34 22.93
C THR A 308 3.99 -7.17 22.78
N SER A 309 4.06 -6.33 23.81
CA SER A 309 4.95 -5.17 23.92
C SER A 309 6.40 -5.57 24.08
N ASP A 310 7.30 -4.58 23.96
CA ASP A 310 8.72 -4.79 24.19
C ASP A 310 9.08 -5.17 25.63
N ASN A 311 8.20 -4.88 26.60
CA ASN A 311 8.37 -5.28 27.99
C ASN A 311 7.85 -6.70 28.27
N GLY A 312 7.34 -7.38 27.25
CA GLY A 312 6.74 -8.70 27.34
C GLY A 312 5.30 -8.70 27.82
N GLU A 313 4.70 -7.52 28.01
CA GLU A 313 3.29 -7.41 28.40
C GLU A 313 2.40 -7.65 27.18
N THR A 314 1.27 -8.33 27.38
CA THR A 314 0.38 -8.71 26.27
C THR A 314 -0.98 -8.05 26.46
N LEU A 315 -1.52 -7.45 25.39
CA LEU A 315 -2.94 -7.12 25.26
C LEU A 315 -3.58 -8.17 24.36
N THR A 316 -4.62 -8.82 24.86
CA THR A 316 -5.48 -9.72 24.09
C THR A 316 -6.76 -8.99 23.72
N ASP A 317 -7.00 -8.86 22.43
CA ASP A 317 -8.21 -8.28 21.87
C ASP A 317 -9.22 -9.38 21.52
N CYS A 318 -10.47 -9.22 21.99
CA CYS A 318 -11.51 -10.23 21.93
C CYS A 318 -12.70 -9.75 21.10
N SER A 319 -12.55 -9.74 19.77
CA SER A 319 -13.59 -9.30 18.83
C SER A 319 -14.71 -10.33 18.70
N SER A 320 -15.96 -9.88 18.70
CA SER A 320 -17.15 -10.76 18.60
C SER A 320 -17.88 -10.56 17.26
N ALA A 321 -18.59 -11.59 16.80
CA ALA A 321 -19.38 -11.46 15.58
C ALA A 321 -20.62 -10.58 15.79
N SER A 322 -21.02 -9.90 14.72
CA SER A 322 -22.31 -9.21 14.66
C SER A 322 -23.46 -10.18 14.89
N LEU A 323 -24.49 -9.73 15.59
CA LEU A 323 -25.74 -10.49 15.74
C LEU A 323 -26.52 -10.62 14.42
N LEU A 324 -26.34 -9.68 13.50
CA LEU A 324 -27.13 -9.57 12.25
C LEU A 324 -26.42 -10.09 11.01
N ASN A 325 -25.12 -10.33 11.10
CA ASN A 325 -24.32 -10.84 10.00
C ASN A 325 -23.73 -12.19 10.40
N PHE A 326 -23.52 -13.06 9.42
CA PHE A 326 -22.86 -14.35 9.63
C PHE A 326 -21.58 -14.16 10.45
N PRO A 327 -21.33 -15.01 11.48
CA PRO A 327 -22.07 -16.21 11.86
C PRO A 327 -23.27 -16.02 12.80
N CYS A 328 -23.57 -14.80 13.22
CA CYS A 328 -24.62 -14.49 14.20
C CYS A 328 -24.43 -15.24 15.53
N TYR A 329 -23.28 -15.03 16.19
CA TYR A 329 -23.00 -15.62 17.50
C TYR A 329 -23.25 -14.64 18.64
N PHE A 330 -23.58 -15.17 19.81
CA PHE A 330 -23.46 -14.44 21.07
C PHE A 330 -22.49 -15.18 21.99
N ARG A 331 -21.71 -14.44 22.78
CA ARG A 331 -20.67 -15.02 23.64
C ARG A 331 -21.05 -14.95 25.11
N VAL A 332 -20.55 -15.92 25.87
CA VAL A 332 -20.51 -15.89 27.34
C VAL A 332 -19.06 -16.06 27.76
N VAL A 333 -18.58 -15.17 28.60
CA VAL A 333 -17.19 -15.16 29.05
C VAL A 333 -17.16 -15.30 30.57
N THR A 334 -16.38 -16.25 31.06
CA THR A 334 -16.09 -16.36 32.49
C THR A 334 -14.68 -15.84 32.74
N MET A 335 -14.58 -14.71 33.41
CA MET A 335 -13.34 -14.10 33.87
C MET A 335 -12.99 -14.64 35.25
N ASP A 336 -11.71 -14.97 35.47
CA ASP A 336 -11.17 -15.43 36.75
C ASP A 336 -9.85 -14.71 37.05
N ASN A 337 -9.84 -13.90 38.11
CA ASN A 337 -8.64 -13.23 38.65
C ASN A 337 -8.31 -13.71 40.07
N THR A 338 -8.78 -14.89 40.48
CA THR A 338 -8.57 -15.43 41.85
C THR A 338 -7.11 -15.75 42.17
N ALA A 339 -6.26 -15.82 41.15
CA ALA A 339 -4.82 -15.92 41.30
C ALA A 339 -4.12 -14.56 41.51
N GLY A 340 -4.88 -13.46 41.41
CA GLY A 340 -4.42 -12.08 41.51
C GLY A 340 -4.72 -11.27 40.25
N PRO A 341 -4.70 -9.93 40.32
CA PRO A 341 -4.99 -9.07 39.17
C PRO A 341 -3.94 -9.16 38.05
N GLU A 342 -2.77 -9.72 38.32
CA GLU A 342 -1.68 -9.98 37.35
C GLU A 342 -1.72 -11.41 36.78
N GLN A 343 -2.74 -12.21 37.13
CA GLN A 343 -2.97 -13.53 36.53
C GLN A 343 -4.47 -13.73 36.29
N VAL A 344 -4.88 -13.51 35.04
CA VAL A 344 -6.29 -13.42 34.66
C VAL A 344 -6.57 -14.45 33.56
N THR A 345 -7.58 -15.27 33.78
CA THR A 345 -8.06 -16.26 32.81
C THR A 345 -9.45 -15.88 32.31
N LEU A 346 -9.64 -15.86 31.00
CA LEU A 346 -10.93 -15.70 30.34
C LEU A 346 -11.30 -17.01 29.63
N ASP A 347 -12.46 -17.55 29.95
CA ASP A 347 -13.04 -18.72 29.30
C ASP A 347 -14.23 -18.30 28.41
N PHE A 348 -14.05 -18.41 27.10
CA PHE A 348 -15.00 -18.00 26.07
C PHE A 348 -15.88 -19.17 25.64
N GLN A 349 -17.16 -18.87 25.43
CA GLN A 349 -18.13 -19.82 24.88
C GLN A 349 -19.07 -19.08 23.92
N SER A 350 -18.93 -19.33 22.62
CA SER A 350 -19.82 -18.84 21.56
C SER A 350 -21.03 -19.75 21.39
N TYR A 351 -22.19 -19.16 21.09
CA TYR A 351 -23.43 -19.89 20.83
C TYR A 351 -24.17 -19.33 19.61
N ASP A 352 -24.79 -20.21 18.82
CA ASP A 352 -25.76 -19.82 17.79
C ASP A 352 -26.92 -19.05 18.44
N ILE A 353 -27.30 -17.90 17.88
CA ILE A 353 -28.39 -17.06 18.38
C ILE A 353 -29.75 -17.76 18.45
N ASP A 354 -29.96 -18.81 17.65
CA ASP A 354 -31.22 -19.54 17.55
C ASP A 354 -31.19 -20.90 18.26
N ARG A 355 -30.18 -21.14 19.12
CA ARG A 355 -29.95 -22.43 19.78
C ARG A 355 -31.17 -23.03 20.51
N THR A 356 -32.00 -22.23 21.19
CA THR A 356 -33.20 -22.74 21.89
C THR A 356 -34.52 -22.24 21.29
N ARG A 357 -34.49 -21.18 20.48
CA ARG A 357 -35.67 -20.59 19.85
C ARG A 357 -35.36 -20.28 18.39
N PRO A 358 -36.24 -20.67 17.45
CA PRO A 358 -36.05 -20.32 16.05
C PRO A 358 -36.15 -18.81 15.86
N ILE A 359 -35.55 -18.30 14.79
CA ILE A 359 -35.74 -16.91 14.37
C ILE A 359 -37.07 -16.80 13.63
N GLU A 360 -37.97 -15.96 14.13
CA GLU A 360 -39.28 -15.70 13.53
C GLU A 360 -39.48 -14.20 13.28
N ALA A 361 -39.62 -13.80 12.02
CA ALA A 361 -39.85 -12.41 11.64
C ALA A 361 -40.79 -12.33 10.43
N PHE A 362 -41.70 -11.36 10.45
CA PHE A 362 -42.63 -11.07 9.34
C PHE A 362 -43.43 -12.27 8.81
N GLY A 363 -43.74 -13.23 9.68
CA GLY A 363 -44.48 -14.44 9.31
C GLY A 363 -43.63 -15.56 8.70
N THR A 364 -42.30 -15.40 8.68
CA THR A 364 -41.32 -16.39 8.27
C THR A 364 -40.60 -16.95 9.49
N THR A 365 -40.52 -18.28 9.59
CA THR A 365 -39.64 -18.99 10.53
C THR A 365 -38.43 -19.48 9.76
N TYR A 366 -37.23 -19.08 10.18
CA TYR A 366 -35.99 -19.43 9.49
C TYR A 366 -35.46 -20.81 9.93
N PRO A 367 -34.77 -21.56 9.04
CA PRO A 367 -34.15 -22.84 9.40
C PRO A 367 -33.07 -22.69 10.48
N GLN A 368 -33.02 -23.65 11.41
CA GLN A 368 -32.00 -23.75 12.45
C GLN A 368 -30.91 -24.78 12.04
N PRO A 369 -29.60 -24.47 12.19
CA PRO A 369 -29.07 -23.21 12.72
C PRO A 369 -29.16 -22.08 11.70
N PHE A 370 -29.50 -20.88 12.17
CA PHE A 370 -29.72 -19.71 11.33
C PHE A 370 -28.47 -19.29 10.57
N LYS A 371 -27.27 -19.53 11.10
CA LYS A 371 -26.00 -19.15 10.46
C LYS A 371 -25.87 -19.66 9.02
N ASN A 372 -26.41 -20.84 8.70
CA ASN A 372 -26.39 -21.36 7.33
C ASN A 372 -27.25 -20.49 6.39
N THR A 373 -28.35 -19.96 6.91
CA THR A 373 -29.17 -18.99 6.18
C THR A 373 -28.51 -17.61 6.14
N ALA A 374 -27.89 -17.18 7.24
CA ALA A 374 -27.17 -15.91 7.33
C ALA A 374 -26.04 -15.85 6.28
N PHE A 375 -25.22 -16.90 6.17
CA PHE A 375 -24.17 -16.98 5.15
C PHE A 375 -24.72 -16.77 3.74
N ALA A 376 -25.84 -17.42 3.41
CA ALA A 376 -26.50 -17.25 2.12
C ALA A 376 -27.05 -15.83 1.89
N LEU A 377 -27.58 -15.18 2.94
CA LEU A 377 -28.10 -13.81 2.86
C LEU A 377 -27.00 -12.75 2.82
N ASN A 378 -25.86 -12.99 3.47
CA ASN A 378 -24.75 -12.04 3.55
C ASN A 378 -23.77 -12.20 2.39
N PHE A 379 -23.53 -13.43 1.92
CA PHE A 379 -22.46 -13.74 0.96
C PHE A 379 -22.93 -14.55 -0.26
N GLY A 380 -24.24 -14.71 -0.46
CA GLY A 380 -24.79 -15.46 -1.61
C GLY A 380 -24.69 -16.99 -1.47
N GLY A 381 -24.08 -17.50 -0.40
CA GLY A 381 -23.90 -18.94 -0.19
C GLY A 381 -22.68 -19.43 -0.95
N GLY A 382 -22.78 -20.58 -1.63
CA GLY A 382 -21.75 -21.01 -2.59
C GLY A 382 -21.85 -20.36 -3.97
N ASP A 383 -22.72 -19.35 -4.14
CA ASP A 383 -22.93 -18.63 -5.38
C ASP A 383 -22.51 -17.17 -5.22
N MET A 384 -21.20 -16.93 -5.41
CA MET A 384 -20.61 -15.60 -5.34
C MET A 384 -21.13 -14.65 -6.41
N THR A 385 -21.64 -15.16 -7.53
CA THR A 385 -22.26 -14.35 -8.57
C THR A 385 -23.52 -13.69 -8.06
N THR A 386 -24.38 -14.43 -7.36
CA THR A 386 -25.58 -13.86 -6.74
C THR A 386 -25.22 -12.73 -5.76
N PHE A 387 -24.17 -12.90 -4.95
CA PHE A 387 -23.70 -11.85 -4.05
C PHE A 387 -23.26 -10.59 -4.81
N ALA A 388 -22.36 -10.73 -5.78
CA ALA A 388 -21.83 -9.60 -6.55
C ALA A 388 -22.95 -8.86 -7.30
N THR A 389 -23.84 -9.58 -7.98
CA THR A 389 -24.93 -8.99 -8.76
C THR A 389 -25.96 -8.28 -7.87
N ASN A 390 -26.29 -8.82 -6.70
CA ASN A 390 -27.18 -8.17 -5.75
C ASN A 390 -26.58 -6.88 -5.20
N TYR A 391 -25.29 -6.89 -4.87
CA TYR A 391 -24.60 -5.71 -4.36
C TYR A 391 -24.49 -4.60 -5.42
N VAL A 392 -24.13 -4.95 -6.66
CA VAL A 392 -24.13 -3.99 -7.78
C VAL A 392 -25.54 -3.43 -8.00
N ARG A 393 -26.57 -4.28 -7.98
CA ARG A 393 -27.97 -3.82 -8.07
C ARG A 393 -28.31 -2.82 -6.97
N TYR A 394 -27.92 -3.10 -5.73
CA TYR A 394 -28.13 -2.18 -4.61
C TYR A 394 -27.47 -0.82 -4.85
N LEU A 395 -26.19 -0.80 -5.25
CA LEU A 395 -25.48 0.43 -5.56
C LEU A 395 -26.16 1.22 -6.69
N LEU A 396 -26.64 0.54 -7.73
CA LEU A 396 -27.34 1.19 -8.83
C LEU A 396 -28.68 1.79 -8.38
N GLU A 397 -29.54 0.98 -7.75
CA GLU A 397 -30.93 1.35 -7.42
C GLU A 397 -31.04 2.36 -6.27
N TYR A 398 -30.11 2.33 -5.30
CA TYR A 398 -30.19 3.14 -4.08
C TYR A 398 -29.12 4.23 -3.98
N THR A 399 -28.09 4.23 -4.86
CA THR A 399 -27.01 5.23 -4.83
C THR A 399 -26.85 5.94 -6.18
N LEU A 400 -26.32 5.24 -7.18
CA LEU A 400 -25.86 5.87 -8.43
C LEU A 400 -27.00 6.49 -9.24
N ILE A 401 -28.10 5.76 -9.49
CA ILE A 401 -29.20 6.26 -10.33
C ILE A 401 -29.90 7.45 -9.66
N PRO A 402 -30.27 7.41 -8.37
CA PRO A 402 -30.83 8.58 -7.69
C PRO A 402 -29.92 9.82 -7.73
N GLU A 403 -28.61 9.67 -7.51
CA GLU A 403 -27.64 10.78 -7.57
C GLU A 403 -27.48 11.34 -8.99
N MET A 404 -27.44 10.45 -9.98
CA MET A 404 -27.41 10.81 -11.40
C MET A 404 -28.66 11.60 -11.80
N GLU A 405 -29.85 11.14 -11.41
CA GLU A 405 -31.11 11.83 -11.65
C GLU A 405 -31.12 13.22 -10.99
N ALA A 406 -30.62 13.33 -9.76
CA ALA A 406 -30.51 14.60 -9.04
C ALA A 406 -29.53 15.58 -9.72
N ALA A 407 -28.44 15.08 -10.30
CA ALA A 407 -27.48 15.87 -11.08
C ALA A 407 -28.02 16.27 -12.47
N GLY A 408 -29.09 15.63 -12.95
CA GLY A 408 -29.69 15.88 -14.26
C GLY A 408 -29.15 14.99 -15.40
N GLY A 409 -28.61 13.82 -15.06
CA GLY A 409 -28.09 12.81 -15.99
C GLY A 409 -26.60 12.51 -15.81
N LEU A 410 -26.12 11.43 -16.41
CA LEU A 410 -24.76 10.88 -16.21
C LEU A 410 -23.66 11.90 -16.52
N TYR A 411 -23.82 12.67 -17.59
CA TYR A 411 -22.86 13.71 -17.95
C TYR A 411 -22.67 14.75 -16.84
N TRP A 412 -23.75 15.21 -16.23
CA TRP A 412 -23.69 16.26 -15.20
C TRP A 412 -23.22 15.71 -13.86
N TYR A 413 -23.57 14.46 -13.55
CA TYR A 413 -23.01 13.73 -12.43
C TYR A 413 -21.47 13.63 -12.56
N LEU A 414 -20.96 13.14 -13.70
CA LEU A 414 -19.53 13.05 -13.96
C LEU A 414 -18.86 14.43 -14.03
N ASN A 415 -19.50 15.46 -14.57
CA ASN A 415 -18.95 16.82 -14.60
C ASN A 415 -18.90 17.46 -13.20
N GLY A 416 -19.79 17.07 -12.28
CA GLY A 416 -19.72 17.50 -10.88
C GLY A 416 -18.66 16.74 -10.09
N ALA A 417 -18.44 15.47 -10.43
CA ALA A 417 -17.46 14.60 -9.78
C ALA A 417 -16.03 14.73 -10.33
N LEU A 418 -15.87 15.13 -11.60
CA LEU A 418 -14.60 15.19 -12.32
C LEU A 418 -14.37 16.59 -12.91
N ASP A 419 -13.12 17.05 -12.86
CA ASP A 419 -12.66 18.25 -13.58
C ASP A 419 -12.51 17.93 -15.08
N LEU A 420 -13.64 17.70 -15.76
CA LEU A 420 -13.68 17.41 -17.20
C LEU A 420 -13.08 18.54 -18.02
N ASP A 421 -13.19 19.79 -17.55
CA ASP A 421 -12.58 20.93 -18.20
C ASP A 421 -11.04 20.86 -18.14
N GLY A 422 -10.45 20.63 -16.97
CA GLY A 422 -9.02 20.46 -16.82
C GLY A 422 -8.48 19.21 -17.53
N ALA A 423 -9.23 18.12 -17.55
CA ALA A 423 -8.88 16.91 -18.30
C ALA A 423 -8.82 17.17 -19.81
N LEU A 424 -9.80 17.86 -20.37
CA LEU A 424 -9.82 18.25 -21.78
C LEU A 424 -8.73 19.28 -22.12
N ASP A 425 -8.44 20.22 -21.23
CA ASP A 425 -7.37 21.20 -21.44
C ASP A 425 -6.00 20.51 -21.46
N SER A 426 -5.77 19.55 -20.57
CA SER A 426 -4.56 18.73 -20.55
C SER A 426 -4.43 17.89 -21.83
N LEU A 427 -5.55 17.30 -22.27
CA LEU A 427 -5.63 16.52 -23.50
C LEU A 427 -5.27 17.37 -24.73
N LEU A 428 -5.82 18.59 -24.83
CA LEU A 428 -5.59 19.51 -25.95
C LEU A 428 -4.22 20.21 -25.90
N ALA A 429 -3.59 20.29 -24.72
CA ALA A 429 -2.27 20.88 -24.52
C ALA A 429 -1.12 19.88 -24.77
N SER A 430 -1.39 18.57 -24.79
CA SER A 430 -0.39 17.54 -25.06
C SER A 430 0.19 17.65 -26.48
N ALA A 431 1.53 17.72 -26.58
CA ALA A 431 2.24 17.78 -27.87
C ALA A 431 2.31 16.41 -28.57
N SER A 432 2.06 15.32 -27.85
CA SER A 432 1.92 13.94 -28.30
C SER A 432 0.48 13.46 -28.02
N GLY A 433 -0.17 12.75 -28.94
CA GLY A 433 -1.58 12.30 -28.79
C GLY A 433 -2.72 13.14 -29.44
N LEU A 434 -2.94 14.43 -29.08
CA LEU A 434 -4.06 15.24 -29.65
C LEU A 434 -3.81 16.69 -30.14
N GLY A 435 -2.58 17.21 -30.13
CA GLY A 435 -2.23 18.53 -30.68
C GLY A 435 -2.69 18.81 -32.14
N ALA A 436 -3.03 17.78 -32.94
CA ALA A 436 -3.66 17.94 -34.25
C ALA A 436 -5.14 18.38 -34.21
N LEU A 437 -5.80 18.22 -33.06
CA LEU A 437 -7.16 18.67 -32.78
C LEU A 437 -7.17 20.02 -32.02
N GLN A 438 -6.07 20.78 -32.00
CA GLN A 438 -6.02 22.14 -31.44
C GLN A 438 -7.07 23.08 -32.05
N ASP A 439 -7.52 22.79 -33.27
CA ASP A 439 -8.57 23.52 -33.96
C ASP A 439 -9.99 22.99 -33.68
N VAL A 440 -10.14 21.88 -32.94
CA VAL A 440 -11.44 21.36 -32.49
C VAL A 440 -11.88 22.08 -31.22
N PRO A 441 -13.02 22.78 -31.26
CA PRO A 441 -13.52 23.48 -30.09
C PRO A 441 -13.78 22.53 -28.92
N LYS A 442 -13.35 22.90 -27.70
CA LYS A 442 -13.63 22.14 -26.46
C LYS A 442 -15.12 21.80 -26.28
N VAL A 443 -16.01 22.70 -26.72
CA VAL A 443 -17.46 22.49 -26.72
C VAL A 443 -17.87 21.26 -27.53
N THR A 444 -17.19 20.99 -28.63
CA THR A 444 -17.43 19.83 -29.49
C THR A 444 -17.08 18.52 -28.80
N LEU A 445 -15.92 18.44 -28.15
CA LEU A 445 -15.51 17.25 -27.40
C LEU A 445 -16.47 16.96 -26.24
N LYS A 446 -16.93 18.01 -25.55
CA LYS A 446 -17.97 17.89 -24.52
C LYS A 446 -19.29 17.37 -25.08
N MET A 447 -19.68 17.77 -26.30
CA MET A 447 -20.89 17.25 -26.95
C MET A 447 -20.77 15.77 -27.33
N VAL A 448 -19.58 15.32 -27.76
CA VAL A 448 -19.29 13.90 -28.00
C VAL A 448 -19.35 13.11 -26.69
N ILE A 449 -18.67 13.58 -25.63
CA ILE A 449 -18.71 12.94 -24.31
C ILE A 449 -20.13 12.87 -23.79
N LYS A 450 -20.91 13.96 -23.92
CA LYS A 450 -22.31 13.98 -23.54
C LYS A 450 -23.14 12.98 -24.35
N ASN A 451 -22.92 12.87 -25.66
CA ASN A 451 -23.64 11.91 -26.50
C ASN A 451 -23.37 10.46 -26.09
N VAL A 452 -22.14 10.14 -25.69
CA VAL A 452 -21.77 8.84 -25.13
C VAL A 452 -22.44 8.64 -23.76
N CYS A 453 -22.38 9.62 -22.86
CA CYS A 453 -23.03 9.56 -21.55
C CYS A 453 -24.55 9.34 -21.66
N ASP A 454 -25.22 10.06 -22.56
CA ASP A 454 -26.67 9.94 -22.78
C ASP A 454 -27.07 8.56 -23.33
N GLN A 455 -26.15 7.87 -24.01
CA GLN A 455 -26.36 6.49 -24.48
C GLN A 455 -26.06 5.47 -23.40
N LEU A 456 -24.96 5.64 -22.65
CA LEU A 456 -24.66 4.80 -21.49
C LEU A 456 -25.80 4.85 -20.47
N GLU A 457 -26.35 6.04 -20.22
CA GLU A 457 -27.51 6.22 -19.36
C GLU A 457 -28.71 5.39 -19.86
N ARG A 458 -29.02 5.47 -21.17
CA ARG A 458 -30.16 4.76 -21.75
C ARG A 458 -29.97 3.25 -21.83
N GLU A 459 -28.77 2.79 -22.21
CA GLU A 459 -28.50 1.38 -22.47
C GLU A 459 -28.16 0.60 -21.20
N TYR A 460 -27.69 1.27 -20.13
CA TYR A 460 -27.17 0.60 -18.93
C TYR A 460 -27.67 1.16 -17.59
N LEU A 461 -28.12 2.42 -17.50
CA LEU A 461 -28.39 3.09 -16.23
C LEU A 461 -29.77 3.77 -16.18
N ASP A 462 -30.74 3.25 -16.93
CA ASP A 462 -32.08 3.87 -17.08
C ASP A 462 -33.05 3.57 -15.92
N GLY A 463 -32.61 2.80 -14.92
CA GLY A 463 -33.45 2.30 -13.82
C GLY A 463 -34.47 1.25 -14.26
N GLY A 464 -34.34 0.71 -15.47
CA GLY A 464 -35.26 -0.22 -16.10
C GLY A 464 -34.54 -1.27 -16.93
N ALA A 465 -34.85 -1.34 -18.22
CA ALA A 465 -34.34 -2.41 -19.08
C ALA A 465 -32.83 -2.33 -19.33
N GLY A 466 -32.27 -1.12 -19.36
CA GLY A 466 -30.83 -0.92 -19.47
C GLY A 466 -30.11 -1.34 -18.19
N THR A 467 -30.66 -1.01 -17.01
CA THR A 467 -30.10 -1.48 -15.74
C THR A 467 -30.10 -3.00 -15.62
N GLU A 468 -31.16 -3.69 -16.05
CA GLU A 468 -31.17 -5.16 -16.12
C GLU A 468 -30.13 -5.72 -17.10
N ARG A 469 -29.88 -5.01 -18.20
CA ARG A 469 -28.82 -5.37 -19.16
C ARG A 469 -27.45 -5.30 -18.51
N LEU A 470 -27.12 -4.19 -17.83
CA LEU A 470 -25.85 -4.05 -17.09
C LEU A 470 -25.66 -5.18 -16.07
N LEU A 471 -26.70 -5.50 -15.31
CA LEU A 471 -26.62 -6.57 -14.32
C LEU A 471 -26.39 -7.94 -14.96
N SER A 472 -26.97 -8.22 -16.13
CA SER A 472 -26.70 -9.47 -16.86
C SER A 472 -25.26 -9.57 -17.37
N VAL A 473 -24.64 -8.43 -17.73
CA VAL A 473 -23.23 -8.36 -18.13
C VAL A 473 -22.32 -8.63 -16.94
N VAL A 474 -22.62 -8.01 -15.79
CA VAL A 474 -21.90 -8.25 -14.52
C VAL A 474 -22.05 -9.70 -14.08
N GLU A 475 -23.26 -10.26 -14.12
CA GLU A 475 -23.53 -11.65 -13.77
C GLU A 475 -22.69 -12.60 -14.63
N ALA A 476 -22.70 -12.43 -15.95
CA ALA A 476 -21.91 -13.26 -16.87
C ALA A 476 -20.39 -13.15 -16.60
N ALA A 477 -19.88 -11.95 -16.33
CA ALA A 477 -18.48 -11.71 -16.00
C ALA A 477 -18.07 -12.42 -14.70
N VAL A 478 -18.85 -12.24 -13.63
CA VAL A 478 -18.56 -12.86 -12.33
C VAL A 478 -18.73 -14.37 -12.37
N ASP A 479 -19.72 -14.90 -13.10
CA ASP A 479 -19.90 -16.34 -13.31
C ASP A 479 -18.68 -16.96 -13.98
N LYS A 480 -18.15 -16.29 -15.01
CA LYS A 480 -16.99 -16.76 -15.75
C LYS A 480 -15.74 -16.81 -14.86
N LEU A 481 -15.52 -15.77 -14.05
CA LEU A 481 -14.41 -15.70 -13.08
C LEU A 481 -14.54 -16.74 -11.96
N THR A 482 -15.71 -16.85 -11.34
CA THR A 482 -15.93 -17.76 -10.20
C THR A 482 -15.96 -19.23 -10.61
N SER A 483 -16.23 -19.52 -11.88
CA SER A 483 -16.26 -20.88 -12.43
C SER A 483 -14.89 -21.46 -12.78
N ILE A 484 -13.80 -20.68 -12.69
CA ILE A 484 -12.44 -21.12 -13.02
C ILE A 484 -12.05 -22.34 -12.15
N PRO A 485 -11.65 -23.48 -12.74
CA PRO A 485 -11.19 -24.63 -11.98
C PRO A 485 -9.86 -24.36 -11.29
N VAL A 486 -9.84 -24.38 -9.95
CA VAL A 486 -8.62 -24.07 -9.17
C VAL A 486 -8.01 -25.30 -8.50
N SER A 487 -8.71 -26.43 -8.48
CA SER A 487 -8.20 -27.69 -7.94
C SER A 487 -8.92 -28.88 -8.57
N ASP A 488 -8.22 -30.02 -8.66
CA ASP A 488 -8.85 -31.31 -8.96
C ASP A 488 -9.59 -31.89 -7.75
N GLU A 489 -9.25 -31.43 -6.55
CA GLU A 489 -9.93 -31.80 -5.32
C GLU A 489 -11.33 -31.18 -5.27
N LYS A 490 -12.21 -31.82 -4.51
CA LYS A 490 -13.58 -31.35 -4.33
C LYS A 490 -13.65 -30.46 -3.10
N CYS A 491 -14.17 -29.24 -3.26
CA CYS A 491 -14.56 -28.42 -2.12
C CYS A 491 -15.74 -29.10 -1.39
N THR A 492 -15.50 -29.59 -0.17
CA THR A 492 -16.50 -30.37 0.59
C THR A 492 -16.60 -30.04 2.07
N LYS A 493 -15.74 -29.16 2.60
CA LYS A 493 -15.71 -28.84 4.04
C LYS A 493 -16.98 -28.13 4.51
N PHE A 494 -17.45 -27.13 3.76
CA PHE A 494 -18.56 -26.25 4.17
C PHE A 494 -19.85 -26.48 3.37
N LEU A 495 -20.18 -27.73 3.03
CA LEU A 495 -21.37 -28.07 2.23
C LEU A 495 -22.69 -27.62 2.90
N GLU A 496 -22.72 -27.55 4.22
CA GLU A 496 -23.85 -27.07 5.01
C GLU A 496 -24.11 -25.57 4.89
N LEU A 497 -23.09 -24.78 4.54
CA LEU A 497 -23.19 -23.36 4.17
C LEU A 497 -23.55 -23.18 2.68
N GLY A 498 -23.64 -24.28 1.93
CA GLY A 498 -23.89 -24.29 0.50
C GLY A 498 -22.65 -24.13 -0.36
N ILE A 499 -21.45 -24.20 0.23
CA ILE A 499 -20.17 -24.02 -0.46
C ILE A 499 -19.67 -25.37 -1.00
N GLY A 500 -19.23 -25.39 -2.26
CA GLY A 500 -18.61 -26.56 -2.86
C GLY A 500 -19.58 -27.61 -3.42
N SER A 501 -19.04 -28.78 -3.73
CA SER A 501 -19.79 -29.87 -4.36
C SER A 501 -19.15 -31.22 -4.13
N THR A 502 -19.98 -32.25 -3.92
CA THR A 502 -19.51 -33.65 -3.88
C THR A 502 -19.35 -34.28 -5.27
N SER A 503 -19.82 -33.61 -6.33
CA SER A 503 -19.90 -34.16 -7.69
C SER A 503 -18.96 -33.53 -8.71
N ARG A 504 -18.43 -32.33 -8.44
CA ARG A 504 -17.46 -31.63 -9.30
C ARG A 504 -16.20 -31.26 -8.52
N ALA A 505 -15.12 -30.99 -9.25
CA ALA A 505 -13.92 -30.39 -8.70
C ALA A 505 -14.20 -28.95 -8.26
N GLY A 506 -13.37 -28.42 -7.36
CA GLY A 506 -13.53 -27.09 -6.80
C GLY A 506 -13.13 -25.98 -7.77
N ASN A 507 -13.85 -24.86 -7.70
CA ASN A 507 -13.62 -23.68 -8.54
C ASN A 507 -13.23 -22.45 -7.68
N PHE A 508 -12.89 -21.36 -8.34
CA PHE A 508 -12.44 -20.13 -7.68
C PHE A 508 -13.50 -19.56 -6.73
N GLY A 509 -14.78 -19.61 -7.11
CA GLY A 509 -15.89 -19.22 -6.24
C GLY A 509 -15.97 -20.04 -4.95
N ASP A 510 -15.70 -21.35 -5.02
CA ASP A 510 -15.61 -22.19 -3.82
C ASP A 510 -14.43 -21.79 -2.92
N ALA A 511 -13.29 -21.43 -3.49
CA ALA A 511 -12.10 -21.00 -2.73
C ALA A 511 -12.36 -19.68 -1.99
N VAL A 512 -12.90 -18.67 -2.68
CA VAL A 512 -13.26 -17.37 -2.08
C VAL A 512 -14.31 -17.55 -0.97
N SER A 513 -15.37 -18.31 -1.24
CA SER A 513 -16.42 -18.58 -0.25
C SER A 513 -15.87 -19.32 0.97
N SER A 514 -14.94 -20.26 0.77
CA SER A 514 -14.30 -20.99 1.87
C SER A 514 -13.47 -20.04 2.74
N CYS A 515 -12.72 -19.10 2.16
CA CYS A 515 -11.97 -18.10 2.93
C CYS A 515 -12.89 -17.24 3.80
N LEU A 516 -14.03 -16.79 3.26
CA LEU A 516 -15.06 -16.10 4.05
C LEU A 516 -15.63 -16.99 5.17
N ALA A 517 -15.81 -18.29 4.91
CA ALA A 517 -16.28 -19.21 5.94
C ALA A 517 -15.25 -19.37 7.07
N TYR A 518 -13.97 -19.57 6.75
CA TYR A 518 -12.88 -19.71 7.72
C TYR A 518 -12.83 -18.53 8.69
N ILE A 519 -12.62 -17.33 8.15
CA ILE A 519 -12.39 -16.12 8.94
C ILE A 519 -13.60 -15.70 9.79
N TYR A 520 -14.83 -15.74 9.24
CA TYR A 520 -16.00 -15.32 10.00
C TYR A 520 -16.46 -16.38 11.00
N LEU A 521 -16.19 -17.66 10.75
CA LEU A 521 -16.47 -18.70 11.73
C LEU A 521 -15.51 -18.64 12.92
N GLY A 522 -14.30 -18.08 12.79
CA GLY A 522 -13.24 -18.21 13.80
C GLY A 522 -12.80 -19.67 13.96
N ASP A 523 -12.58 -20.33 12.83
CA ASP A 523 -12.13 -21.73 12.70
C ASP A 523 -11.12 -21.87 11.55
N GLU A 524 -10.04 -21.09 11.61
CA GLU A 524 -8.93 -20.99 10.67
C GLU A 524 -8.00 -22.23 10.69
N ASP A 525 -8.52 -23.41 11.08
CA ASP A 525 -7.82 -24.69 10.97
C ASP A 525 -8.17 -25.40 9.66
N ARG A 526 -7.31 -25.21 8.65
CA ARG A 526 -7.41 -25.91 7.35
C ARG A 526 -6.74 -27.28 7.31
N SER A 527 -6.29 -27.85 8.42
CA SER A 527 -5.51 -29.10 8.43
C SER A 527 -6.26 -30.32 7.86
N ASP A 528 -7.59 -30.28 7.85
CA ASP A 528 -8.47 -31.31 7.30
C ASP A 528 -9.12 -30.96 5.95
N ASP A 529 -8.72 -29.85 5.32
CA ASP A 529 -9.27 -29.36 4.06
C ASP A 529 -8.33 -29.61 2.87
N PRO A 530 -8.45 -30.75 2.16
CA PRO A 530 -7.57 -31.05 1.03
C PRO A 530 -7.75 -30.07 -0.14
N PHE A 531 -8.91 -29.42 -0.28
CA PHE A 531 -9.17 -28.51 -1.39
C PHE A 531 -8.41 -27.20 -1.23
N ILE A 532 -8.58 -26.50 -0.10
CA ILE A 532 -7.87 -25.23 0.13
C ILE A 532 -6.35 -25.43 0.20
N ASN A 533 -5.89 -26.54 0.77
CA ASN A 533 -4.46 -26.86 0.79
C ASN A 533 -3.88 -27.05 -0.63
N ASP A 534 -4.62 -27.68 -1.54
CA ASP A 534 -4.20 -27.81 -2.94
C ASP A 534 -4.22 -26.45 -3.67
N VAL A 535 -5.26 -25.63 -3.47
CA VAL A 535 -5.34 -24.29 -4.06
C VAL A 535 -4.13 -23.43 -3.67
N ILE A 536 -3.79 -23.40 -2.38
CA ILE A 536 -2.61 -22.68 -1.85
C ILE A 536 -1.32 -23.21 -2.48
N ASP A 537 -1.13 -24.54 -2.56
CA ASP A 537 0.05 -25.14 -3.18
C ASP A 537 0.16 -24.74 -4.66
N ARG A 538 -0.95 -24.73 -5.41
CA ARG A 538 -0.97 -24.34 -6.82
C ARG A 538 -0.67 -22.87 -7.05
N PHE A 539 -1.19 -21.96 -6.21
CA PHE A 539 -0.80 -20.54 -6.24
C PHE A 539 0.68 -20.34 -5.90
N SER A 540 1.21 -21.05 -4.90
CA SER A 540 2.64 -20.96 -4.54
C SER A 540 3.59 -21.41 -5.66
N ARG A 541 3.09 -22.24 -6.59
CA ARG A 541 3.80 -22.67 -7.80
C ARG A 541 3.51 -21.81 -9.03
N GLY A 542 2.64 -20.80 -8.91
CA GLY A 542 2.23 -19.91 -9.99
C GLY A 542 1.36 -20.60 -11.06
N GLU A 543 0.73 -21.73 -10.76
CA GLU A 543 0.00 -22.53 -11.77
C GLU A 543 -1.37 -21.97 -12.16
N LEU A 544 -1.93 -21.08 -11.34
CA LEU A 544 -3.30 -20.56 -11.50
C LEU A 544 -3.35 -19.15 -12.08
N VAL A 545 -2.25 -18.38 -11.99
CA VAL A 545 -2.27 -16.95 -12.31
C VAL A 545 -2.48 -16.67 -13.79
N ASP A 546 -1.87 -17.46 -14.68
CA ASP A 546 -2.03 -17.30 -16.13
C ASP A 546 -3.50 -17.51 -16.53
N GLU A 547 -4.15 -18.56 -16.02
CA GLU A 547 -5.56 -18.85 -16.30
C GLU A 547 -6.50 -17.76 -15.74
N LEU A 548 -6.20 -17.23 -14.55
CA LEU A 548 -6.96 -16.11 -13.98
C LEU A 548 -6.84 -14.85 -14.82
N VAL A 549 -5.62 -14.48 -15.23
CA VAL A 549 -5.38 -13.29 -16.05
C VAL A 549 -6.00 -13.43 -17.43
N ASP A 550 -5.88 -14.60 -18.08
CA ASP A 550 -6.51 -14.87 -19.37
C ASP A 550 -8.03 -14.71 -19.29
N VAL A 551 -8.67 -15.23 -18.24
CA VAL A 551 -10.12 -15.09 -18.07
C VAL A 551 -10.52 -13.64 -17.77
N LEU A 552 -9.74 -12.92 -16.97
CA LEU A 552 -9.98 -11.50 -16.71
C LEU A 552 -9.84 -10.66 -17.99
N VAL A 553 -8.82 -10.93 -18.79
CA VAL A 553 -8.62 -10.32 -20.11
C VAL A 553 -9.81 -10.63 -21.01
N ASP A 554 -10.26 -11.87 -21.07
CA ASP A 554 -11.39 -12.27 -21.92
C ASP A 554 -12.71 -11.58 -21.49
N ILE A 555 -12.95 -11.47 -20.17
CA ILE A 555 -14.09 -10.73 -19.62
C ILE A 555 -14.03 -9.25 -19.99
N VAL A 556 -12.91 -8.59 -19.70
CA VAL A 556 -12.77 -7.15 -19.89
C VAL A 556 -12.72 -6.80 -21.37
N LEU A 557 -11.81 -7.49 -22.07
CA LEU A 557 -11.50 -7.55 -23.49
C LEU A 557 -12.73 -7.66 -24.38
N HIS A 558 -13.22 -8.88 -24.36
CA HIS A 558 -14.14 -9.36 -25.36
C HIS A 558 -15.57 -9.22 -24.87
N ASP A 559 -15.86 -9.71 -23.66
CA ASP A 559 -17.25 -9.74 -23.17
C ASP A 559 -17.79 -8.33 -22.87
N VAL A 560 -17.02 -7.47 -22.19
CA VAL A 560 -17.48 -6.14 -21.74
C VAL A 560 -17.14 -5.04 -22.75
N LEU A 561 -15.90 -4.96 -23.21
CA LEU A 561 -15.45 -3.88 -24.09
C LEU A 561 -15.98 -4.07 -25.52
N GLU A 562 -15.62 -5.16 -26.19
CA GLU A 562 -15.94 -5.37 -27.61
C GLU A 562 -17.41 -5.70 -27.84
N ASP A 563 -17.88 -6.80 -27.25
CA ASP A 563 -19.20 -7.37 -27.54
C ASP A 563 -20.33 -6.53 -26.93
N GLU A 564 -20.05 -5.84 -25.82
CA GLU A 564 -21.06 -5.12 -25.07
C GLU A 564 -20.95 -3.60 -25.26
N LEU A 565 -19.89 -2.92 -24.84
CA LEU A 565 -19.84 -1.46 -24.89
C LEU A 565 -19.65 -0.91 -26.32
N LEU A 566 -18.66 -1.40 -27.07
CA LEU A 566 -18.32 -0.82 -28.37
C LEU A 566 -19.37 -1.09 -29.46
N GLU A 567 -20.07 -2.22 -29.38
CA GLU A 567 -21.13 -2.54 -30.33
C GLU A 567 -22.44 -1.79 -30.08
N ASN A 568 -22.71 -1.39 -28.82
CA ASN A 568 -24.00 -0.81 -28.45
C ASN A 568 -23.98 0.72 -28.29
N ILE A 569 -22.79 1.33 -28.25
CA ILE A 569 -22.66 2.78 -28.27
C ILE A 569 -22.38 3.26 -29.70
N HIS A 570 -23.19 4.20 -30.18
CA HIS A 570 -23.14 4.73 -31.54
C HIS A 570 -22.85 6.22 -31.55
N LEU A 571 -22.02 6.71 -32.47
CA LEU A 571 -21.83 8.16 -32.60
C LEU A 571 -22.90 8.78 -33.50
N ASP A 572 -23.81 9.57 -32.91
CA ASP A 572 -24.77 10.38 -33.66
C ASP A 572 -24.11 11.66 -34.20
N LEU A 573 -23.24 11.47 -35.19
CA LEU A 573 -22.53 12.55 -35.85
C LEU A 573 -23.50 13.57 -36.46
N VAL A 574 -24.68 13.15 -36.94
CA VAL A 574 -25.65 14.04 -37.57
C VAL A 574 -26.33 14.95 -36.54
N GLY A 575 -26.69 14.42 -35.37
CA GLY A 575 -27.24 15.19 -34.26
C GLY A 575 -26.22 16.15 -33.64
N ILE A 576 -24.97 15.70 -33.48
CA ILE A 576 -23.86 16.52 -33.00
C ILE A 576 -23.58 17.66 -33.99
N LEU A 577 -23.40 17.36 -35.27
CA LEU A 577 -23.14 18.38 -36.30
C LEU A 577 -24.31 19.34 -36.49
N GLY A 578 -25.56 18.87 -36.36
CA GLY A 578 -26.76 19.70 -36.47
C GLY A 578 -26.96 20.70 -35.32
N SER A 579 -26.18 20.57 -34.24
CA SER A 579 -26.20 21.48 -33.09
C SER A 579 -24.99 22.41 -33.00
N LEU A 580 -24.05 22.28 -33.93
CA LEU A 580 -22.88 23.15 -34.06
C LEU A 580 -23.13 24.32 -35.03
N SER A 581 -22.35 25.39 -34.90
CA SER A 581 -22.29 26.44 -35.92
C SER A 581 -21.53 25.95 -37.17
N ASP A 582 -21.76 26.58 -38.33
CA ASP A 582 -21.11 26.20 -39.60
C ASP A 582 -19.56 26.13 -39.49
N VAL A 583 -18.95 26.98 -38.66
CA VAL A 583 -17.49 27.02 -38.42
C VAL A 583 -17.03 25.86 -37.52
N GLU A 584 -17.81 25.50 -36.51
CA GLU A 584 -17.49 24.39 -35.60
C GLU A 584 -17.72 23.03 -36.28
N ALA A 585 -18.70 22.95 -37.18
CA ALA A 585 -18.92 21.79 -38.05
C ALA A 585 -17.79 21.61 -39.07
N GLU A 586 -17.32 22.69 -39.72
CA GLU A 586 -16.15 22.63 -40.63
C GLU A 586 -14.86 22.21 -39.89
N ALA A 587 -14.64 22.71 -38.67
CA ALA A 587 -13.49 22.34 -37.84
C ALA A 587 -13.52 20.88 -37.38
N MET A 588 -14.70 20.28 -37.17
CA MET A 588 -14.85 18.85 -36.86
C MET A 588 -14.57 17.93 -38.03
N LEU A 589 -14.95 18.34 -39.25
CA LEU A 589 -15.11 17.40 -40.36
C LEU A 589 -13.80 17.09 -41.08
N GLY A 590 -12.88 18.06 -41.22
CA GLY A 590 -11.61 17.88 -41.93
C GLY A 590 -11.73 17.24 -43.33
N ASP A 591 -10.60 16.99 -43.99
CA ASP A 591 -10.59 16.41 -45.34
C ASP A 591 -11.06 14.93 -45.39
N VAL A 592 -11.00 14.22 -44.25
CA VAL A 592 -11.32 12.78 -44.15
C VAL A 592 -12.82 12.53 -44.16
N VAL A 593 -13.61 13.32 -43.43
CA VAL A 593 -15.07 13.17 -43.46
C VAL A 593 -15.66 13.73 -44.75
N GLU A 594 -14.99 14.70 -45.40
CA GLU A 594 -15.36 15.16 -46.75
C GLU A 594 -15.24 14.04 -47.79
N GLN A 595 -14.24 13.16 -47.68
CA GLN A 595 -14.12 11.98 -48.55
C GLN A 595 -15.16 10.89 -48.26
N ILE A 596 -15.51 10.68 -46.98
CA ILE A 596 -16.60 9.77 -46.59
C ILE A 596 -17.94 10.30 -47.09
N LEU A 597 -18.24 11.59 -46.88
CA LEU A 597 -19.48 12.24 -47.34
C LEU A 597 -19.57 12.29 -48.87
N ALA A 598 -18.47 12.53 -49.58
CA ALA A 598 -18.42 12.51 -51.05
C ALA A 598 -18.69 11.11 -51.64
N ALA A 599 -18.43 10.03 -50.89
CA ALA A 599 -18.78 8.67 -51.31
C ALA A 599 -20.30 8.39 -51.27
N PHE A 600 -21.09 9.23 -50.58
CA PHE A 600 -22.52 9.04 -50.35
C PHE A 600 -23.44 10.05 -51.08
N GLU A 601 -22.92 10.82 -52.04
CA GLU A 601 -23.64 11.89 -52.76
C GLU A 601 -24.73 11.43 -53.78
N SER A 602 -25.62 10.51 -53.38
CA SER A 602 -26.93 10.43 -54.05
C SER A 602 -28.03 9.92 -53.11
N SER A 603 -28.93 10.84 -52.74
CA SER A 603 -30.20 10.70 -52.00
C SER A 603 -30.18 10.93 -50.47
N SER A 604 -31.33 11.36 -49.95
CA SER A 604 -31.55 12.13 -48.71
C SER A 604 -30.84 11.58 -47.45
N VAL A 605 -29.97 12.42 -46.89
CA VAL A 605 -29.00 12.11 -45.82
C VAL A 605 -29.65 11.68 -44.48
N ALA A 606 -30.83 12.20 -44.12
CA ALA A 606 -31.43 11.93 -42.81
C ALA A 606 -32.05 10.53 -42.61
N GLY A 607 -32.04 9.67 -43.64
CA GLY A 607 -32.64 8.32 -43.58
C GLY A 607 -31.71 7.18 -43.98
N PHE A 608 -30.42 7.45 -44.20
CA PHE A 608 -29.47 6.48 -44.79
C PHE A 608 -28.06 6.50 -44.20
N VAL A 609 -27.76 7.35 -43.21
CA VAL A 609 -26.50 7.26 -42.46
C VAL A 609 -26.75 6.32 -41.28
N PRO A 610 -26.29 5.06 -41.30
CA PRO A 610 -26.24 4.28 -40.07
C PRO A 610 -25.35 5.03 -39.09
N ALA A 611 -25.81 5.28 -37.86
CA ALA A 611 -24.93 5.75 -36.80
C ALA A 611 -23.94 4.59 -36.54
N PRO A 612 -22.67 4.71 -36.95
CA PRO A 612 -21.76 3.58 -36.81
C PRO A 612 -21.54 3.31 -35.33
N SER A 613 -21.45 2.03 -34.95
CA SER A 613 -21.02 1.68 -33.59
C SER A 613 -19.58 2.14 -33.38
N LEU A 614 -19.17 2.35 -32.13
CA LEU A 614 -17.77 2.63 -31.82
C LEU A 614 -16.86 1.51 -32.33
N ALA A 615 -17.31 0.25 -32.27
CA ALA A 615 -16.62 -0.89 -32.86
C ALA A 615 -16.35 -0.71 -34.37
N GLN A 616 -17.35 -0.26 -35.14
CA GLN A 616 -17.18 -0.01 -36.57
C GLN A 616 -16.19 1.12 -36.85
N ILE A 617 -16.19 2.16 -36.02
CA ILE A 617 -15.25 3.28 -36.13
C ILE A 617 -13.82 2.80 -35.85
N ILE A 618 -13.61 2.07 -34.75
CA ILE A 618 -12.30 1.51 -34.36
C ILE A 618 -11.76 0.58 -35.46
N ASN A 619 -12.61 -0.31 -36.00
CA ASN A 619 -12.22 -1.22 -37.08
C ASN A 619 -11.83 -0.49 -38.38
N ILE A 620 -12.42 0.67 -38.67
CA ILE A 620 -12.00 1.51 -39.80
C ILE A 620 -10.59 2.07 -39.56
N PHE A 621 -10.28 2.51 -38.33
CA PHE A 621 -8.94 3.00 -37.99
C PHE A 621 -7.86 1.93 -38.18
N PHE A 622 -8.13 0.70 -37.72
CA PHE A 622 -7.24 -0.44 -37.95
C PHE A 622 -7.11 -0.79 -39.45
N ALA A 623 -8.22 -0.91 -40.17
CA ALA A 623 -8.21 -1.25 -41.60
C ALA A 623 -7.51 -0.21 -42.49
N MET A 624 -7.47 1.06 -42.05
CA MET A 624 -6.78 2.14 -42.74
C MET A 624 -5.28 2.23 -42.41
N GLY A 625 -4.78 1.46 -41.44
CA GLY A 625 -3.39 1.54 -40.98
C GLY A 625 -3.04 2.91 -40.39
N LEU A 626 -4.03 3.59 -39.81
CA LEU A 626 -3.83 4.90 -39.16
C LEU A 626 -3.15 4.78 -37.80
N VAL A 627 -3.17 3.57 -37.23
CA VAL A 627 -2.45 3.14 -36.04
C VAL A 627 -1.62 1.91 -36.39
N GLU A 628 -0.56 1.65 -35.63
CA GLU A 628 0.40 0.55 -35.89
C GLU A 628 -0.22 -0.85 -35.68
N TYR A 629 -1.31 -0.91 -34.91
CA TYR A 629 -1.99 -2.15 -34.52
C TYR A 629 -3.12 -2.51 -35.49
N ASN A 630 -3.44 -3.82 -35.63
CA ASN A 630 -4.49 -4.29 -36.54
C ASN A 630 -5.80 -4.70 -35.85
N SER A 631 -5.80 -4.79 -34.51
CA SER A 631 -6.95 -5.15 -33.67
C SER A 631 -6.76 -4.61 -32.24
N LEU A 632 -7.81 -4.71 -31.42
CA LEU A 632 -7.70 -4.45 -29.98
C LEU A 632 -6.83 -5.51 -29.28
N ASP A 633 -6.87 -6.76 -29.75
CA ASP A 633 -5.95 -7.82 -29.29
C ASP A 633 -4.49 -7.47 -29.56
N ASP A 634 -4.16 -6.91 -30.73
CA ASP A 634 -2.80 -6.49 -31.05
C ASP A 634 -2.33 -5.38 -30.09
N VAL A 635 -3.23 -4.46 -29.73
CA VAL A 635 -2.95 -3.40 -28.75
C VAL A 635 -2.73 -4.01 -27.36
N LEU A 636 -3.64 -4.88 -26.92
CA LEU A 636 -3.54 -5.49 -25.60
C LEU A 636 -2.30 -6.38 -25.49
N GLN A 637 -2.04 -7.24 -26.48
CA GLN A 637 -0.86 -8.11 -26.47
C GLN A 637 0.42 -7.29 -26.43
N SER A 638 0.50 -6.19 -27.19
CA SER A 638 1.65 -5.28 -27.13
C SER A 638 1.85 -4.70 -25.73
N LEU A 639 0.77 -4.33 -25.04
CA LEU A 639 0.85 -3.83 -23.65
C LEU A 639 1.17 -4.94 -22.66
N MET A 640 0.58 -6.13 -22.81
CA MET A 640 0.83 -7.26 -21.91
C MET A 640 2.28 -7.77 -22.05
N ASP A 641 2.80 -7.87 -23.27
CA ASP A 641 4.19 -8.27 -23.53
C ASP A 641 5.18 -7.27 -22.93
N GLU A 642 4.79 -6.00 -22.84
CA GLU A 642 5.62 -4.93 -22.26
C GLU A 642 5.51 -4.87 -20.73
N TYR A 643 4.30 -4.94 -20.17
CA TYR A 643 4.04 -4.61 -18.77
C TYR A 643 3.70 -5.82 -17.86
N LEU A 644 3.22 -6.96 -18.40
CA LEU A 644 2.90 -8.16 -17.63
C LEU A 644 3.99 -9.24 -17.79
N THR A 645 5.23 -8.88 -17.45
CA THR A 645 6.35 -9.83 -17.46
C THR A 645 6.13 -10.98 -16.47
N LYS A 646 6.90 -12.07 -16.60
CA LYS A 646 6.82 -13.22 -15.68
C LYS A 646 6.98 -12.81 -14.21
N SER A 647 7.85 -11.85 -13.92
CA SER A 647 8.04 -11.31 -12.56
C SER A 647 6.76 -10.67 -12.01
N GLN A 648 6.00 -9.98 -12.86
CA GLN A 648 4.73 -9.36 -12.45
C GLN A 648 3.65 -10.41 -12.22
N MET A 649 3.58 -11.44 -13.06
CA MET A 649 2.69 -12.59 -12.85
C MET A 649 2.99 -13.31 -11.53
N ASP A 650 4.27 -13.44 -11.17
CA ASP A 650 4.67 -14.05 -9.90
C ASP A 650 4.30 -13.15 -8.70
N THR A 651 4.37 -11.81 -8.83
CA THR A 651 3.88 -10.87 -7.81
C THR A 651 2.38 -11.02 -7.59
N ILE A 652 1.58 -11.04 -8.67
CA ILE A 652 0.13 -11.24 -8.60
C ILE A 652 -0.21 -12.59 -7.95
N ALA A 653 0.51 -13.67 -8.32
CA ALA A 653 0.31 -14.98 -7.72
C ALA A 653 0.62 -15.00 -6.22
N ASN A 654 1.68 -14.31 -5.80
CA ASN A 654 2.04 -14.15 -4.39
C ASN A 654 0.96 -13.40 -3.62
N GLU A 655 0.37 -12.38 -4.22
CA GLU A 655 -0.68 -11.60 -3.58
C GLU A 655 -1.92 -12.45 -3.26
N PHE A 656 -2.39 -13.25 -4.22
CA PHE A 656 -3.46 -14.21 -3.96
C PHE A 656 -3.07 -15.25 -2.90
N LEU A 657 -1.81 -15.71 -2.91
CA LEU A 657 -1.30 -16.66 -1.91
C LEU A 657 -1.36 -16.08 -0.50
N VAL A 658 -0.96 -14.82 -0.33
CA VAL A 658 -0.99 -14.11 0.95
C VAL A 658 -2.44 -14.04 1.46
N PHE A 659 -3.38 -13.54 0.67
CA PHE A 659 -4.80 -13.46 1.10
C PHE A 659 -5.41 -14.81 1.44
N LEU A 660 -5.18 -15.82 0.61
CA LEU A 660 -5.69 -17.17 0.87
C LEU A 660 -5.11 -17.74 2.17
N THR A 661 -3.83 -17.48 2.47
CA THR A 661 -3.18 -18.00 3.67
C THR A 661 -3.67 -17.25 4.91
N ASP A 662 -3.74 -15.93 4.84
CA ASP A 662 -4.13 -15.04 5.94
C ASP A 662 -5.57 -15.32 6.41
N PHE A 663 -6.50 -15.55 5.48
CA PHE A 663 -7.91 -15.81 5.82
C PHE A 663 -8.20 -17.27 6.23
N THR A 664 -7.21 -18.16 6.15
CA THR A 664 -7.42 -19.61 6.38
C THR A 664 -6.42 -20.23 7.34
N THR A 665 -5.57 -19.41 7.98
CA THR A 665 -4.55 -19.88 8.92
C THR A 665 -4.47 -18.92 10.11
N ASP A 666 -4.73 -19.42 11.31
CA ASP A 666 -4.48 -18.68 12.55
C ASP A 666 -2.98 -18.65 12.87
N THR A 667 -2.43 -17.45 13.02
CA THR A 667 -1.01 -17.22 13.37
C THR A 667 -0.74 -17.27 14.88
N ASN A 668 -1.78 -17.42 15.70
CA ASN A 668 -1.74 -17.59 17.15
C ASN A 668 -1.89 -19.09 17.53
N PRO A 669 -0.81 -19.89 17.56
CA PRO A 669 -0.87 -21.36 17.56
C PRO A 669 -1.56 -22.03 18.77
N GLY A 670 -1.98 -21.26 19.78
CA GLY A 670 -2.77 -21.75 20.92
C GLY A 670 -4.28 -21.76 20.71
N LEU A 671 -4.78 -21.13 19.63
CA LEU A 671 -6.16 -20.70 19.50
C LEU A 671 -6.85 -21.07 18.19
N ALA A 672 -6.42 -22.15 17.50
CA ALA A 672 -6.97 -22.62 16.22
C ALA A 672 -8.51 -22.77 16.10
N MET A 673 -9.28 -22.56 17.18
CA MET A 673 -10.71 -22.22 17.16
C MET A 673 -11.06 -21.17 18.26
N ASP A 674 -11.35 -19.93 17.87
CA ASP A 674 -11.63 -18.80 18.79
C ASP A 674 -13.05 -18.78 19.37
N ASN A 675 -13.91 -19.68 18.90
CA ASN A 675 -15.26 -19.84 19.41
C ASN A 675 -15.33 -20.31 20.88
N ASN A 676 -14.41 -21.18 21.29
CA ASN A 676 -14.42 -21.81 22.61
C ASN A 676 -13.00 -21.88 23.18
N ALA A 677 -12.40 -20.71 23.33
CA ALA A 677 -11.04 -20.54 23.82
C ALA A 677 -10.98 -20.33 25.35
N THR A 678 -9.88 -20.78 25.97
CA THR A 678 -9.50 -20.36 27.32
C THR A 678 -8.16 -19.66 27.26
N ILE A 679 -8.13 -18.36 27.53
CA ILE A 679 -6.93 -17.53 27.43
C ILE A 679 -6.50 -17.11 28.82
N THR A 680 -5.20 -17.14 29.09
CA THR A 680 -4.64 -16.73 30.38
C THR A 680 -3.49 -15.78 30.17
N TYR A 681 -3.62 -14.56 30.70
CA TYR A 681 -2.48 -13.72 30.97
C TYR A 681 -1.83 -14.20 32.27
N ALA A 682 -0.54 -14.54 32.22
CA ALA A 682 0.21 -15.13 33.35
C ALA A 682 1.46 -14.32 33.72
N GLY A 683 1.46 -13.03 33.38
CA GLY A 683 2.61 -12.15 33.50
C GLY A 683 3.38 -11.99 32.18
N PRO A 684 4.41 -11.12 32.17
CA PRO A 684 5.20 -10.83 30.99
C PRO A 684 5.89 -12.07 30.40
N VAL A 685 5.91 -12.15 29.07
CA VAL A 685 6.58 -13.23 28.31
C VAL A 685 7.96 -12.78 27.80
N PRO A 686 8.93 -13.69 27.61
CA PRO A 686 10.20 -13.34 27.00
C PRO A 686 10.03 -12.87 25.55
N VAL A 687 10.51 -11.67 25.24
CA VAL A 687 10.54 -11.14 23.88
C VAL A 687 11.81 -11.60 23.17
N THR A 688 11.65 -12.23 22.00
CA THR A 688 12.77 -12.53 21.09
C THR A 688 12.70 -11.52 19.94
N PRO A 689 13.61 -10.53 19.88
CA PRO A 689 13.56 -9.49 18.86
C PRO A 689 13.94 -10.07 17.49
N THR A 690 13.26 -9.65 16.42
CA THR A 690 13.59 -10.03 15.05
C THR A 690 13.75 -8.79 14.16
N VAL A 691 14.11 -8.99 12.89
CA VAL A 691 14.20 -7.87 11.94
C VAL A 691 12.81 -7.55 11.39
N GLU A 692 11.98 -8.58 11.23
CA GLU A 692 10.60 -8.51 10.71
C GLU A 692 9.68 -7.71 11.65
N ASP A 693 9.82 -7.86 12.98
CA ASP A 693 9.08 -7.06 13.96
C ASP A 693 9.74 -5.70 14.25
N LEU A 694 10.79 -5.36 13.51
CA LEU A 694 11.60 -4.14 13.62
C LEU A 694 12.21 -3.91 15.02
N ARG A 695 12.28 -4.93 15.89
CA ARG A 695 12.96 -4.82 17.20
C ARG A 695 14.49 -4.90 17.05
N LEU A 696 14.97 -5.59 16.01
CA LEU A 696 16.35 -5.49 15.54
C LEU A 696 16.45 -4.46 14.41
N PRO A 697 17.62 -3.83 14.23
CA PRO A 697 17.88 -2.96 13.07
C PRO A 697 17.54 -3.62 11.74
N SER A 698 16.62 -3.01 10.97
CA SER A 698 16.23 -3.40 9.61
C SER A 698 16.66 -2.33 8.60
N GLY A 699 16.83 -2.70 7.33
CA GLY A 699 17.12 -1.72 6.28
C GLY A 699 18.47 -1.03 6.48
N ILE A 700 19.49 -1.76 6.93
CA ILE A 700 20.79 -1.16 7.30
C ILE A 700 21.53 -0.76 6.02
N ALA A 701 21.60 0.55 5.77
CA ALA A 701 22.35 1.14 4.67
C ALA A 701 23.69 1.68 5.19
N VAL A 702 24.78 1.35 4.48
CA VAL A 702 26.13 1.86 4.74
C VAL A 702 26.59 2.69 3.54
N THR A 703 26.93 3.94 3.79
CA THR A 703 27.32 4.92 2.76
C THR A 703 28.65 5.58 3.12
N PHE A 704 29.30 6.20 2.14
CA PHE A 704 30.43 7.09 2.41
C PHE A 704 29.98 8.34 3.18
N GLY A 705 30.86 8.85 4.04
CA GLY A 705 30.72 10.20 4.59
C GLY A 705 31.43 11.25 3.72
N GLU A 706 31.59 12.47 4.25
CA GLU A 706 32.23 13.60 3.54
C GLU A 706 33.65 13.30 3.01
N ASP A 707 34.41 12.46 3.71
CA ASP A 707 35.76 12.02 3.33
C ASP A 707 35.87 10.50 3.39
N THR A 708 36.07 9.85 2.24
CA THR A 708 36.11 8.38 2.13
C THR A 708 37.32 7.74 2.82
N GLU A 709 38.35 8.52 3.18
CA GLU A 709 39.51 8.05 3.94
C GLU A 709 39.26 8.04 5.46
N THR A 710 38.35 8.89 5.96
CA THR A 710 38.24 9.13 7.41
C THR A 710 36.83 9.10 7.98
N THR A 711 35.79 8.99 7.13
CA THR A 711 34.38 9.05 7.55
C THR A 711 33.49 7.97 6.93
N ARG A 712 32.47 7.53 7.68
CA ARG A 712 31.46 6.53 7.26
C ARG A 712 30.10 6.86 7.85
N ASN A 713 29.05 6.56 7.09
CA ASN A 713 27.67 6.82 7.45
C ASN A 713 26.88 5.51 7.48
N ILE A 714 25.97 5.39 8.46
CA ILE A 714 25.11 4.22 8.63
C ILE A 714 23.71 4.72 8.98
N SER A 715 22.69 4.17 8.32
CA SER A 715 21.28 4.37 8.70
C SER A 715 20.52 3.05 8.74
N TRP A 716 19.48 2.99 9.57
CA TRP A 716 18.59 1.84 9.67
C TRP A 716 17.25 2.26 10.26
N TYR A 717 16.29 1.33 10.28
CA TYR A 717 14.99 1.50 10.91
C TYR A 717 14.77 0.51 12.04
N THR A 718 14.00 0.93 13.04
CA THR A 718 13.42 0.06 14.05
C THR A 718 12.00 0.50 14.35
N LYS A 719 11.27 -0.34 15.09
CA LYS A 719 9.98 -0.03 15.69
C LYS A 719 10.03 1.27 16.50
N TYR A 720 8.94 2.03 16.53
CA TYR A 720 8.82 3.34 17.21
C TYR A 720 9.25 3.33 18.69
N SER A 721 9.09 2.20 19.38
CA SER A 721 9.43 2.03 20.80
C SER A 721 10.93 1.77 21.05
N VAL A 722 11.68 1.41 20.00
CA VAL A 722 13.13 1.19 20.07
C VAL A 722 13.82 2.50 19.73
N THR A 723 14.39 3.15 20.75
CA THR A 723 15.01 4.49 20.60
C THR A 723 16.53 4.45 20.68
N GLY A 724 17.11 3.30 21.03
CA GLY A 724 18.55 3.09 21.05
C GLY A 724 19.17 3.35 19.69
N THR A 725 20.04 4.36 19.63
CA THR A 725 20.80 4.74 18.43
C THR A 725 22.28 4.54 18.71
N ASP A 726 22.67 3.29 18.94
CA ASP A 726 24.00 2.93 19.38
C ASP A 726 24.80 2.23 18.28
N ILE A 727 26.12 2.46 18.30
CA ILE A 727 27.09 1.75 17.47
C ILE A 727 28.18 1.15 18.34
N GLU A 728 28.60 -0.08 18.05
CA GLU A 728 29.90 -0.58 18.43
C GLU A 728 30.79 -0.69 17.21
N ILE A 729 31.98 -0.10 17.27
CA ILE A 729 32.98 -0.14 16.20
C ILE A 729 34.35 -0.47 16.79
N VAL A 730 35.04 -1.42 16.16
CA VAL A 730 36.37 -1.88 16.56
C VAL A 730 37.27 -2.09 15.34
N PRO A 731 38.60 -2.02 15.47
CA PRO A 731 39.50 -2.44 14.41
C PRO A 731 39.20 -3.88 13.96
N TYR A 732 39.37 -4.15 12.67
CA TYR A 732 39.02 -5.44 12.08
C TYR A 732 39.72 -6.62 12.76
N SER A 733 38.97 -7.71 12.90
CA SER A 733 39.43 -9.02 13.34
C SER A 733 38.45 -10.04 12.79
N GLU A 734 38.93 -11.22 12.36
CA GLU A 734 38.05 -12.34 11.96
C GLU A 734 37.08 -12.75 13.08
N ASN A 735 37.42 -12.46 14.34
CA ASN A 735 36.59 -12.73 15.50
C ASN A 735 36.53 -11.45 16.36
N PRO A 736 35.72 -10.44 15.97
CA PRO A 736 35.65 -9.18 16.69
C PRO A 736 35.07 -9.41 18.09
N ARG A 737 35.55 -8.65 19.07
CA ARG A 737 35.08 -8.72 20.45
C ARG A 737 34.34 -7.46 20.81
N PHE A 738 33.02 -7.52 20.72
CA PHE A 738 32.14 -6.47 21.18
C PHE A 738 31.86 -6.57 22.69
N THR A 739 31.64 -5.43 23.32
CA THR A 739 31.50 -5.30 24.78
C THR A 739 30.05 -5.23 25.24
N GLY A 740 29.10 -5.07 24.32
CA GLY A 740 27.71 -4.74 24.62
C GLY A 740 27.50 -3.29 25.02
N LYS A 741 28.47 -2.41 24.78
CA LYS A 741 28.42 -0.99 25.16
C LYS A 741 28.76 -0.13 23.96
N PRO A 742 28.02 0.96 23.72
CA PRO A 742 28.25 1.82 22.57
C PRO A 742 29.66 2.43 22.62
N THR A 743 30.26 2.55 21.44
CA THR A 743 31.46 3.35 21.23
C THR A 743 31.08 4.82 21.35
N ARG A 744 31.74 5.56 22.25
CA ARG A 744 31.44 6.97 22.53
C ARG A 744 32.67 7.84 22.32
N GLY A 745 32.49 9.02 21.72
CA GLY A 745 33.55 10.00 21.52
C GLY A 745 33.08 11.16 20.64
N ALA A 746 33.92 12.19 20.47
CA ALA A 746 33.63 13.34 19.59
C ALA A 746 33.58 12.97 18.09
N HIS A 747 33.81 11.70 17.77
CA HIS A 747 33.91 11.15 16.42
C HIS A 747 32.68 10.34 16.00
N ILE A 748 31.71 10.19 16.90
CA ILE A 748 30.46 9.45 16.64
C ILE A 748 29.32 10.44 16.85
N GLU A 749 28.61 10.75 15.76
CA GLU A 749 27.40 11.58 15.78
C GLU A 749 26.19 10.68 15.54
N THR A 750 25.24 10.68 16.47
CA THR A 750 24.05 9.83 16.41
C THR A 750 22.81 10.70 16.42
N SER A 751 21.85 10.41 15.56
CA SER A 751 20.53 11.06 15.56
C SER A 751 19.44 10.06 15.22
N MET A 752 18.24 10.34 15.72
CA MET A 752 17.04 9.55 15.48
C MET A 752 15.92 10.48 15.07
N ALA A 753 15.06 10.03 14.16
CA ALA A 753 13.82 10.69 13.80
C ALA A 753 12.70 9.66 13.71
N ALA A 754 11.55 9.95 14.33
CA ALA A 754 10.32 9.25 13.99
C ALA A 754 9.89 9.66 12.58
N VAL A 755 9.60 8.69 11.73
CA VAL A 755 9.21 8.90 10.32
C VAL A 755 8.03 8.01 9.99
N THR A 756 7.15 8.51 9.11
CA THR A 756 6.03 7.74 8.58
C THR A 756 6.50 6.93 7.38
N ARG A 757 6.14 5.64 7.37
CA ARG A 757 6.34 4.70 6.28
C ARG A 757 5.00 4.12 5.86
N GLU A 758 4.95 3.57 4.66
CA GLU A 758 3.72 3.03 4.09
C GLU A 758 3.94 1.60 3.58
N VAL A 759 2.89 0.80 3.62
CA VAL A 759 2.79 -0.49 2.90
C VAL A 759 1.47 -0.53 2.15
N PRO A 760 1.41 -1.09 0.94
CA PRO A 760 0.15 -1.24 0.22
C PRO A 760 -0.66 -2.42 0.77
N GLY A 761 -1.98 -2.31 0.77
CA GLY A 761 -2.88 -3.42 1.09
C GLY A 761 -3.11 -4.38 -0.06
N VAL A 762 -2.94 -3.90 -1.30
CA VAL A 762 -2.83 -4.78 -2.46
C VAL A 762 -1.70 -4.30 -3.35
N ASP A 763 -0.73 -5.16 -3.67
CA ASP A 763 0.35 -4.90 -4.62
C ASP A 763 0.30 -5.87 -5.81
N LEU A 764 -0.18 -5.38 -6.95
CA LEU A 764 -0.22 -6.15 -8.20
C LEU A 764 1.06 -5.93 -9.04
N GLY A 765 2.10 -5.35 -8.46
CA GLY A 765 3.42 -5.11 -9.05
C GLY A 765 3.49 -4.03 -10.15
N VAL A 766 2.36 -3.67 -10.74
CA VAL A 766 2.21 -2.46 -11.59
C VAL A 766 1.38 -1.40 -10.89
N ILE A 767 0.48 -1.83 -10.00
CA ILE A 767 -0.45 -0.97 -9.28
C ILE A 767 -0.51 -1.45 -7.83
N ALA A 768 -0.27 -0.50 -6.93
CA ALA A 768 -0.49 -0.66 -5.50
C ALA A 768 -1.66 0.22 -5.06
N ILE A 769 -2.57 -0.33 -4.25
CA ILE A 769 -3.75 0.39 -3.71
C ILE A 769 -3.87 0.16 -2.20
N LEU A 770 -4.73 0.97 -1.56
CA LEU A 770 -5.00 0.90 -0.11
C LEU A 770 -3.72 1.05 0.74
N SER A 771 -3.04 2.19 0.59
CA SER A 771 -1.81 2.46 1.36
C SER A 771 -2.10 2.64 2.84
N TYR A 772 -1.35 1.93 3.68
CA TYR A 772 -1.40 2.01 5.13
C TYR A 772 -0.14 2.70 5.69
N PRO A 773 -0.28 3.88 6.34
CA PRO A 773 0.83 4.57 6.97
C PRO A 773 1.04 4.14 8.42
N PHE A 774 2.30 3.98 8.83
CA PHE A 774 2.68 3.71 10.22
C PHE A 774 4.01 4.39 10.59
N THR A 775 4.27 4.55 11.88
CA THR A 775 5.47 5.25 12.38
C THR A 775 6.58 4.27 12.76
N VAL A 776 7.79 4.56 12.28
CA VAL A 776 9.03 3.86 12.66
C VAL A 776 10.11 4.86 13.09
N ASN A 777 11.15 4.40 13.77
CA ASN A 777 12.31 5.23 14.05
C ASN A 777 13.38 5.02 12.98
N ARG A 778 13.78 6.11 12.33
CA ARG A 778 14.98 6.19 11.50
C ARG A 778 16.17 6.56 12.36
N HIS A 779 17.18 5.71 12.35
CA HIS A 779 18.43 5.90 13.07
C HIS A 779 19.55 6.27 12.11
N MET A 780 20.41 7.19 12.52
CA MET A 780 21.50 7.71 11.70
C MET A 780 22.76 7.85 12.55
N VAL A 781 23.86 7.32 12.05
CA VAL A 781 25.18 7.40 12.67
C VAL A 781 26.19 7.89 11.64
N ARG A 782 26.89 8.98 11.98
CA ARG A 782 28.08 9.45 11.26
C ARG A 782 29.31 9.16 12.10
N VAL A 783 30.28 8.48 11.52
CA VAL A 783 31.56 8.14 12.14
C VAL A 783 32.65 8.94 11.45
N SER A 784 33.51 9.59 12.22
CA SER A 784 34.68 10.34 11.72
C SER A 784 35.97 9.90 12.42
N GLY A 785 37.11 10.42 11.96
CA GLY A 785 38.41 10.15 12.58
C GLY A 785 38.88 8.70 12.44
N LEU A 786 38.35 7.98 11.45
CA LEU A 786 38.83 6.67 11.06
C LEU A 786 40.20 6.80 10.37
N GLU A 787 41.03 5.76 10.51
CA GLU A 787 42.36 5.74 9.89
C GLU A 787 42.27 5.32 8.41
N PRO A 788 42.90 6.06 7.47
CA PRO A 788 42.94 5.70 6.05
C PRO A 788 43.53 4.30 5.84
N GLY A 789 42.95 3.53 4.91
CA GLY A 789 43.34 2.16 4.59
C GLY A 789 43.09 1.09 5.67
N GLU A 790 42.56 1.46 6.83
CA GLU A 790 42.22 0.49 7.88
C GLU A 790 40.82 -0.10 7.67
N LYS A 791 40.65 -1.35 8.10
CA LYS A 791 39.36 -2.06 8.10
C LYS A 791 38.77 -2.10 9.51
N TYR A 792 37.45 -1.98 9.61
CA TYR A 792 36.71 -1.98 10.88
C TYR A 792 35.60 -3.03 10.88
N CYS A 793 35.28 -3.55 12.06
CA CYS A 793 34.04 -4.30 12.31
C CYS A 793 33.08 -3.41 13.09
N PHE A 794 31.80 -3.42 12.72
CA PHE A 794 30.78 -2.67 13.42
C PHE A 794 29.49 -3.48 13.64
N ARG A 795 28.64 -2.97 14.52
CA ARG A 795 27.23 -3.34 14.66
C ARG A 795 26.44 -2.17 15.24
N VAL A 796 25.17 -2.08 14.90
CA VAL A 796 24.26 -1.01 15.35
C VAL A 796 23.10 -1.59 16.16
N GLY A 797 22.39 -0.76 16.92
CA GLY A 797 21.16 -1.17 17.62
C GLY A 797 20.92 -0.43 18.93
N ASP A 798 20.28 -1.12 19.87
CA ASP A 798 19.94 -0.63 21.20
C ASP A 798 20.78 -1.36 22.27
N ALA A 799 21.78 -0.67 22.81
CA ALA A 799 22.68 -1.24 23.79
C ALA A 799 22.02 -1.51 25.15
N GLU A 800 20.99 -0.76 25.51
CA GLU A 800 20.27 -0.91 26.78
C GLU A 800 19.46 -2.21 26.80
N ARG A 801 18.84 -2.54 25.67
CA ARG A 801 18.10 -3.80 25.47
C ARG A 801 18.98 -4.96 25.05
N GLY A 802 20.19 -4.68 24.56
CA GLY A 802 21.09 -5.70 24.01
C GLY A 802 20.65 -6.19 22.63
N TRP A 803 19.83 -5.41 21.94
CA TRP A 803 19.29 -5.70 20.61
C TRP A 803 20.23 -5.11 19.57
N TRP A 804 21.10 -5.96 19.04
CA TRP A 804 22.14 -5.57 18.09
C TRP A 804 21.89 -6.23 16.74
N SER A 805 22.25 -5.51 15.66
CA SER A 805 22.35 -6.06 14.32
C SER A 805 23.36 -7.21 14.25
N GLY A 806 23.39 -7.87 13.09
CA GLY A 806 24.56 -8.63 12.64
C GLY A 806 25.83 -7.78 12.62
N VAL A 807 26.98 -8.44 12.48
CA VAL A 807 28.27 -7.75 12.39
C VAL A 807 28.54 -7.40 10.94
N GLY A 808 28.78 -6.13 10.68
CA GLY A 808 29.25 -5.64 9.38
C GLY A 808 30.73 -5.24 9.39
N THR A 809 31.28 -4.99 8.22
CA THR A 809 32.64 -4.49 8.03
C THR A 809 32.71 -3.42 6.96
N PHE A 810 33.68 -2.53 7.08
CA PHE A 810 34.02 -1.59 6.02
C PHE A 810 35.51 -1.28 6.05
N GLU A 811 36.06 -0.93 4.89
CA GLU A 811 37.45 -0.54 4.71
C GLU A 811 37.52 0.92 4.27
N MET A 812 38.48 1.66 4.83
CA MET A 812 38.70 3.07 4.49
C MET A 812 39.49 3.21 3.20
N ALA A 813 39.23 4.28 2.43
CA ALA A 813 40.08 4.60 1.30
C ALA A 813 41.54 4.82 1.78
N ASP A 814 42.50 4.40 0.98
CA ASP A 814 43.93 4.35 1.34
C ASP A 814 44.78 5.34 0.52
N GLY A 815 44.14 6.08 -0.40
CA GLY A 815 44.80 7.00 -1.31
C GLY A 815 45.62 6.30 -2.40
N SER A 816 45.42 5.00 -2.61
CA SER A 816 46.05 4.26 -3.71
C SER A 816 45.51 4.69 -5.07
N ASP A 817 46.12 4.21 -6.14
CA ASP A 817 45.66 4.39 -7.51
C ASP A 817 45.04 3.10 -8.08
N SER A 818 44.70 2.12 -7.22
CA SER A 818 44.09 0.87 -7.63
C SER A 818 42.92 0.46 -6.74
N PHE A 819 41.77 0.15 -7.33
CA PHE A 819 40.63 -0.40 -6.61
C PHE A 819 39.60 -0.99 -7.58
N THR A 820 38.71 -1.83 -7.05
CA THR A 820 37.57 -2.39 -7.78
C THR A 820 36.27 -1.90 -7.16
N PHE A 821 35.27 -1.61 -7.98
CA PHE A 821 33.90 -1.35 -7.53
C PHE A 821 32.91 -2.01 -8.49
N PHE A 822 31.67 -2.19 -8.02
CA PHE A 822 30.59 -2.73 -8.83
C PHE A 822 29.67 -1.63 -9.35
N HIS A 823 29.20 -1.79 -10.58
CA HIS A 823 28.03 -1.11 -11.10
C HIS A 823 26.89 -2.13 -11.12
N MET A 824 25.78 -1.75 -10.53
CA MET A 824 24.51 -2.49 -10.49
C MET A 824 23.38 -1.49 -10.72
N SER A 825 22.25 -1.94 -11.24
CA SER A 825 21.10 -1.09 -11.48
C SER A 825 19.80 -1.86 -11.33
N ASP A 826 18.69 -1.15 -11.07
CA ASP A 826 17.33 -1.68 -11.22
C ASP A 826 17.12 -3.01 -10.48
N SER A 827 17.47 -3.05 -9.19
CA SER A 827 17.28 -4.21 -8.31
C SER A 827 15.82 -4.47 -7.94
N GLN A 828 14.94 -3.53 -8.30
CA GLN A 828 13.51 -3.54 -8.04
C GLN A 828 12.84 -4.90 -8.30
N SER A 829 11.94 -5.26 -7.39
CA SER A 829 11.22 -6.53 -7.37
C SER A 829 9.90 -6.38 -6.61
N GLY A 830 8.92 -7.23 -6.89
CA GLY A 830 7.58 -7.16 -6.29
C GLY A 830 7.38 -8.05 -5.05
N THR A 831 8.29 -9.00 -4.78
CA THR A 831 8.16 -9.93 -3.63
C THR A 831 9.49 -10.14 -2.91
N GLN A 832 9.43 -10.51 -1.62
CA GLN A 832 10.63 -10.84 -0.84
C GLN A 832 11.54 -11.87 -1.54
N LYS A 833 10.93 -12.93 -2.10
CA LYS A 833 11.66 -14.00 -2.81
C LYS A 833 12.38 -13.48 -4.05
N GLN A 834 11.80 -12.53 -4.77
CA GLN A 834 12.46 -11.94 -5.93
C GLN A 834 13.69 -11.10 -5.52
N TYR A 835 13.65 -10.40 -4.37
CA TYR A 835 14.82 -9.68 -3.84
C TYR A 835 16.00 -10.59 -3.45
N GLU A 836 15.78 -11.89 -3.22
CA GLU A 836 16.88 -12.86 -3.08
C GLU A 836 17.75 -12.92 -4.35
N THR A 837 17.21 -12.59 -5.53
CA THR A 837 17.96 -12.50 -6.79
C THR A 837 19.06 -11.44 -6.70
N PHE A 838 18.73 -10.24 -6.20
CA PHE A 838 19.71 -9.18 -5.99
C PHE A 838 20.76 -9.60 -4.95
N ALA A 839 20.34 -10.27 -3.87
CA ALA A 839 21.26 -10.82 -2.88
C ALA A 839 22.26 -11.81 -3.50
N ASP A 840 21.79 -12.69 -4.39
CA ASP A 840 22.63 -13.65 -5.12
C ASP A 840 23.57 -12.96 -6.14
N VAL A 841 23.11 -11.90 -6.82
CA VAL A 841 23.96 -11.07 -7.69
C VAL A 841 25.09 -10.45 -6.89
N ALA A 842 24.77 -9.77 -5.78
CA ALA A 842 25.75 -9.13 -4.93
C ALA A 842 26.76 -10.16 -4.39
N LYS A 843 26.28 -11.27 -3.84
CA LYS A 843 27.11 -12.36 -3.33
C LYS A 843 28.03 -12.95 -4.40
N THR A 844 27.51 -13.16 -5.61
CA THR A 844 28.31 -13.68 -6.74
C THR A 844 29.38 -12.68 -7.15
N ALA A 845 29.05 -11.39 -7.22
CA ALA A 845 30.00 -10.33 -7.53
C ALA A 845 31.16 -10.30 -6.52
N TYR A 846 30.89 -10.31 -5.23
CA TYR A 846 31.93 -10.34 -4.18
C TYR A 846 32.69 -11.67 -4.14
N ALA A 847 32.08 -12.79 -4.52
CA ALA A 847 32.81 -14.06 -4.66
C ALA A 847 33.86 -14.00 -5.79
N MET A 848 33.58 -13.24 -6.87
CA MET A 848 34.50 -13.05 -7.99
C MET A 848 35.54 -11.97 -7.73
N HIS A 849 35.14 -10.86 -7.09
CA HIS A 849 36.01 -9.73 -6.77
C HIS A 849 35.92 -9.40 -5.27
N PRO A 850 36.52 -10.23 -4.39
CA PRO A 850 36.39 -10.07 -2.93
C PRO A 850 37.01 -8.80 -2.37
N ASP A 851 37.89 -8.14 -3.14
CA ASP A 851 38.54 -6.89 -2.76
C ASP A 851 37.79 -5.64 -3.30
N ALA A 852 36.61 -5.81 -3.90
CA ALA A 852 35.76 -4.70 -4.33
C ALA A 852 35.34 -3.83 -3.13
N LYS A 853 35.32 -2.51 -3.34
CA LYS A 853 35.24 -1.53 -2.25
C LYS A 853 33.85 -0.98 -2.00
N PHE A 854 32.99 -0.94 -3.02
CA PHE A 854 31.62 -0.45 -2.94
C PHE A 854 30.80 -0.86 -4.16
N ILE A 855 29.48 -0.70 -4.05
CA ILE A 855 28.51 -0.77 -5.13
C ILE A 855 28.08 0.67 -5.49
N LEU A 856 28.16 1.03 -6.76
CA LEU A 856 27.53 2.21 -7.32
C LEU A 856 26.23 1.78 -8.01
N HIS A 857 25.10 2.11 -7.40
CA HIS A 857 23.78 1.68 -7.87
C HIS A 857 23.12 2.78 -8.68
N THR A 858 22.71 2.54 -9.92
CA THR A 858 22.19 3.59 -10.83
C THR A 858 20.68 3.82 -10.74
N GLY A 859 20.08 3.73 -9.55
CA GLY A 859 18.65 4.00 -9.30
C GLY A 859 17.73 2.80 -9.46
N ASP A 860 16.44 3.01 -9.15
CA ASP A 860 15.40 1.98 -9.01
C ASP A 860 15.84 0.81 -8.13
N VAL A 861 16.16 1.18 -6.88
CA VAL A 861 16.57 0.21 -5.86
C VAL A 861 15.38 -0.69 -5.51
N VAL A 862 14.19 -0.11 -5.38
CA VAL A 862 12.94 -0.81 -5.11
C VAL A 862 11.89 -0.48 -6.17
N ASP A 863 10.81 -1.25 -6.21
CA ASP A 863 9.75 -1.07 -7.22
C ASP A 863 8.73 0.00 -6.86
N SER A 864 8.60 0.32 -5.58
CA SER A 864 7.88 1.50 -5.10
C SER A 864 8.66 2.10 -3.95
N GLY A 865 9.07 3.35 -4.09
CA GLY A 865 9.73 4.11 -3.02
C GLY A 865 8.87 4.23 -1.76
N LYS A 866 7.53 4.16 -1.89
CA LYS A 866 6.59 4.13 -0.77
C LYS A 866 6.55 2.81 -0.01
N ASN A 867 6.70 1.68 -0.70
CA ASN A 867 6.53 0.35 -0.10
C ASN A 867 7.72 0.03 0.81
N PHE A 868 7.52 0.19 2.12
CA PHE A 868 8.57 -0.02 3.12
C PHE A 868 9.05 -1.47 3.22
N GLU A 869 8.20 -2.45 2.91
CA GLU A 869 8.60 -3.85 2.90
C GLU A 869 9.63 -4.14 1.83
N GLN A 870 9.47 -3.57 0.63
CA GLN A 870 10.43 -3.76 -0.47
C GLN A 870 11.84 -3.24 -0.10
N TRP A 871 11.93 -2.09 0.56
CA TRP A 871 13.19 -1.57 1.10
C TRP A 871 13.81 -2.55 2.09
N ASN A 872 13.01 -3.05 3.04
CA ASN A 872 13.48 -4.02 4.03
C ASN A 872 13.90 -5.34 3.36
N TRP A 873 13.12 -5.88 2.43
CA TRP A 873 13.44 -7.11 1.72
C TRP A 873 14.77 -7.00 0.98
N LEU A 874 15.01 -5.90 0.26
CA LEU A 874 16.28 -5.67 -0.43
C LEU A 874 17.48 -5.72 0.53
N PHE A 875 17.45 -4.92 1.60
CA PHE A 875 18.58 -4.84 2.53
C PHE A 875 18.73 -6.10 3.39
N ASN A 876 17.63 -6.70 3.82
CA ASN A 876 17.65 -7.84 4.72
C ASN A 876 18.02 -9.13 3.98
N ALA A 877 17.48 -9.37 2.77
CA ALA A 877 17.86 -10.52 1.94
C ALA A 877 19.35 -10.47 1.56
N ALA A 878 19.88 -9.28 1.27
CA ALA A 878 21.28 -9.07 0.92
C ALA A 878 22.19 -8.72 2.12
N SER A 879 21.70 -8.84 3.36
CA SER A 879 22.39 -8.35 4.57
C SER A 879 23.79 -8.96 4.77
N ASP A 880 23.97 -10.24 4.43
CA ASP A 880 25.27 -10.94 4.44
C ASP A 880 26.34 -10.26 3.58
N THR A 881 25.93 -9.45 2.59
CA THR A 881 26.84 -8.72 1.69
C THR A 881 26.80 -7.22 1.95
N LEU A 882 25.61 -6.63 2.10
CA LEU A 882 25.45 -5.18 2.24
C LEU A 882 25.97 -4.64 3.57
N LEU A 883 26.02 -5.46 4.64
CA LEU A 883 26.67 -5.06 5.89
C LEU A 883 28.21 -4.99 5.78
N ASP A 884 28.79 -5.65 4.79
CA ASP A 884 30.23 -5.73 4.56
C ASP A 884 30.73 -4.78 3.46
N THR A 885 29.85 -3.94 2.93
CA THR A 885 30.20 -3.00 1.85
C THR A 885 29.47 -1.66 1.95
N VAL A 886 29.87 -0.73 1.10
CA VAL A 886 29.22 0.56 0.90
C VAL A 886 28.37 0.51 -0.37
N MET A 887 27.17 1.10 -0.33
CA MET A 887 26.32 1.29 -1.49
C MET A 887 26.06 2.78 -1.70
N MET A 888 26.40 3.28 -2.89
CA MET A 888 26.19 4.68 -3.30
C MET A 888 25.12 4.71 -4.40
N PRO A 889 23.90 5.22 -4.12
CA PRO A 889 22.78 5.18 -5.08
C PRO A 889 22.65 6.47 -5.89
N ALA A 890 22.25 6.35 -7.16
CA ALA A 890 21.48 7.37 -7.87
C ALA A 890 19.99 7.24 -7.52
N THR A 891 19.19 8.28 -7.77
CA THR A 891 17.73 8.20 -7.66
C THR A 891 17.13 7.82 -9.01
N GLY A 892 16.30 6.77 -9.03
CA GLY A 892 15.52 6.39 -10.21
C GLY A 892 14.06 6.85 -10.15
N ASN A 893 13.28 6.55 -11.19
CA ASN A 893 11.89 7.01 -11.25
C ASN A 893 10.97 6.26 -10.29
N HIS A 894 11.31 5.04 -9.88
CA HIS A 894 10.53 4.29 -8.89
C HIS A 894 10.65 4.86 -7.47
N GLU A 895 11.68 5.66 -7.20
CA GLU A 895 11.83 6.39 -5.95
C GLU A 895 11.03 7.71 -5.90
N GLU A 896 10.51 8.24 -7.03
CA GLU A 896 9.76 9.51 -7.05
C GLU A 896 8.36 9.41 -6.44
N ASP A 897 7.81 8.20 -6.31
CA ASP A 897 6.47 8.00 -5.77
C ASP A 897 6.40 8.34 -4.27
N MET A 898 7.54 8.35 -3.57
CA MET A 898 7.70 8.81 -2.18
C MET A 898 8.62 10.05 -2.11
N PRO A 899 8.16 11.16 -1.52
CA PRO A 899 9.01 12.31 -1.23
C PRO A 899 10.29 11.92 -0.46
N ASN A 900 11.44 12.30 -0.98
CA ASN A 900 12.76 12.10 -0.35
C ASN A 900 13.20 10.63 -0.18
N ALA A 901 12.60 9.67 -0.90
CA ALA A 901 12.85 8.23 -0.73
C ALA A 901 14.34 7.86 -0.62
N THR A 902 15.19 8.38 -1.52
CA THR A 902 16.63 8.09 -1.50
C THR A 902 17.33 8.62 -0.26
N VAL A 903 17.14 9.88 0.13
CA VAL A 903 17.85 10.50 1.26
C VAL A 903 17.30 10.09 2.62
N GLU A 904 16.12 9.47 2.64
CA GLU A 904 15.58 8.83 3.83
C GLU A 904 16.14 7.41 4.03
N ASN A 905 16.29 6.62 2.97
CA ASN A 905 16.85 5.27 3.09
C ASN A 905 18.39 5.26 3.14
N PHE A 906 19.06 6.23 2.51
CA PHE A 906 20.51 6.35 2.50
C PHE A 906 20.98 7.65 3.18
N LEU A 907 21.89 7.52 4.15
CA LEU A 907 22.48 8.67 4.82
C LEU A 907 23.64 9.26 4.00
N LEU A 908 23.33 10.20 3.11
CA LEU A 908 24.32 10.82 2.22
C LEU A 908 24.88 12.13 2.79
N ASP A 909 26.15 12.40 2.51
CA ASP A 909 26.82 13.69 2.77
C ASP A 909 27.36 14.27 1.44
N GLY A 910 27.94 15.48 1.49
CA GLY A 910 28.61 16.08 0.33
C GLY A 910 27.69 16.65 -0.76
N TYR A 911 26.37 16.49 -0.65
CA TYR A 911 25.42 17.03 -1.61
C TYR A 911 25.13 18.53 -1.39
N PRO A 912 24.97 19.33 -2.46
CA PRO A 912 24.68 20.77 -2.33
C PRO A 912 23.26 21.01 -1.82
N ASN A 913 23.00 22.21 -1.29
CA ASN A 913 21.64 22.62 -0.91
C ASN A 913 20.71 22.60 -2.14
N GLN A 914 19.79 21.64 -2.15
CA GLN A 914 18.90 21.31 -3.26
C GLN A 914 17.53 20.88 -2.71
N ASP A 915 16.55 20.78 -3.60
CA ASP A 915 15.30 20.07 -3.28
C ASP A 915 15.54 18.58 -3.46
N THR A 916 15.30 17.79 -2.42
CA THR A 916 15.52 16.34 -2.41
C THR A 916 14.25 15.53 -2.65
N THR A 917 13.12 16.20 -2.87
CA THR A 917 11.80 15.57 -2.94
C THR A 917 11.72 14.49 -4.01
N SER A 918 12.24 14.76 -5.22
CA SER A 918 12.26 13.80 -6.35
C SER A 918 13.59 13.06 -6.52
N GLY A 919 14.54 13.22 -5.57
CA GLY A 919 15.86 12.61 -5.64
C GLY A 919 17.00 13.56 -5.31
N VAL A 920 18.24 13.06 -5.40
CA VAL A 920 19.43 13.80 -4.97
C VAL A 920 20.58 13.66 -5.96
N TYR A 921 21.29 14.75 -6.22
CA TYR A 921 22.57 14.74 -6.94
C TYR A 921 23.72 15.12 -6.01
N TYR A 922 24.85 14.43 -6.14
CA TYR A 922 25.99 14.55 -5.23
C TYR A 922 27.29 14.00 -5.84
N ASP A 923 28.43 14.28 -5.21
CA ASP A 923 29.73 13.76 -5.64
C ASP A 923 30.52 13.21 -4.46
N PHE A 924 31.47 12.33 -4.77
CA PHE A 924 32.43 11.81 -3.82
C PHE A 924 33.72 11.39 -4.53
N ASP A 925 34.83 11.44 -3.79
CA ASP A 925 36.11 10.93 -4.23
C ASP A 925 36.34 9.55 -3.62
N TYR A 926 36.82 8.60 -4.43
CA TYR A 926 37.41 7.36 -3.93
C TYR A 926 38.77 7.18 -4.58
N ASN A 927 39.84 7.25 -3.77
CA ASN A 927 41.21 7.08 -4.25
C ASN A 927 41.55 8.04 -5.41
N ASN A 928 41.98 7.54 -6.57
CA ASN A 928 42.33 8.34 -7.75
C ASN A 928 41.15 8.63 -8.70
N ALA A 929 39.91 8.41 -8.28
CA ALA A 929 38.70 8.65 -9.06
C ALA A 929 37.73 9.61 -8.38
N HIS A 930 37.01 10.39 -9.19
CA HIS A 930 35.96 11.31 -8.80
C HIS A 930 34.63 10.86 -9.42
N PHE A 931 33.62 10.69 -8.56
CA PHE A 931 32.30 10.21 -8.93
C PHE A 931 31.28 11.34 -8.80
N MET A 932 30.44 11.52 -9.82
CA MET A 932 29.33 12.47 -9.81
C MET A 932 28.04 11.71 -10.10
N VAL A 933 27.10 11.76 -9.17
CA VAL A 933 25.80 11.10 -9.26
C VAL A 933 24.75 12.15 -9.60
N LEU A 934 24.05 11.97 -10.71
CA LEU A 934 23.01 12.87 -11.19
C LEU A 934 21.62 12.42 -10.76
N ASN A 935 20.73 13.40 -10.60
CA ASN A 935 19.30 13.17 -10.43
C ASN A 935 18.59 13.46 -11.76
N THR A 936 18.17 12.40 -12.47
CA THR A 936 17.44 12.49 -13.76
C THR A 936 15.93 12.70 -13.61
N ASN A 937 15.47 12.91 -12.39
CA ASN A 937 14.08 13.24 -12.06
C ASN A 937 13.88 14.75 -11.89
N ASP A 938 14.95 15.49 -11.58
CA ASP A 938 14.99 16.96 -11.53
C ASP A 938 15.08 17.57 -12.94
N LEU A 939 13.97 17.48 -13.68
CA LEU A 939 13.85 17.93 -15.06
C LEU A 939 13.07 19.23 -15.19
N ASN A 940 13.49 20.08 -16.13
CA ASN A 940 12.70 21.20 -16.61
C ASN A 940 11.51 20.69 -17.43
N ALA A 941 10.54 21.57 -17.71
CA ALA A 941 9.39 21.25 -18.57
C ALA A 941 9.74 20.83 -20.01
N ASP A 942 10.99 21.03 -20.45
CA ASP A 942 11.50 20.58 -21.76
C ASP A 942 12.28 19.25 -21.69
N GLY A 943 12.25 18.55 -20.56
CA GLY A 943 12.92 17.26 -20.34
C GLY A 943 14.42 17.35 -20.05
N THR A 944 15.01 18.55 -20.00
CA THR A 944 16.45 18.71 -19.70
C THR A 944 16.74 18.87 -18.20
N LEU A 945 17.97 18.59 -17.76
CA LEU A 945 18.37 18.88 -16.38
C LEU A 945 18.29 20.38 -16.07
N GLY A 946 17.89 20.70 -14.84
CA GLY A 946 17.87 22.06 -14.31
C GLY A 946 19.24 22.75 -14.33
N ALA A 947 19.25 24.07 -14.55
CA ALA A 947 20.49 24.85 -14.64
C ALA A 947 21.38 24.75 -13.38
N LYS A 948 20.77 24.62 -12.19
CA LYS A 948 21.51 24.46 -10.92
C LYS A 948 22.33 23.17 -10.90
N GLN A 949 21.73 22.05 -11.31
CA GLN A 949 22.39 20.75 -11.34
C GLN A 949 23.54 20.75 -12.38
N LEU A 950 23.32 21.36 -13.56
CA LEU A 950 24.38 21.49 -14.57
C LEU A 950 25.55 22.36 -14.09
N ASP A 951 25.27 23.46 -13.41
CA ASP A 951 26.31 24.35 -12.88
C ASP A 951 27.08 23.68 -11.73
N TRP A 952 26.39 22.89 -10.90
CA TRP A 952 27.02 22.02 -9.91
C TRP A 952 27.92 20.98 -10.59
N LEU A 953 27.42 20.23 -11.58
CA LEU A 953 28.20 19.20 -12.29
C LEU A 953 29.48 19.78 -12.92
N LYS A 954 29.38 20.93 -13.60
CA LYS A 954 30.55 21.64 -14.15
C LYS A 954 31.54 22.05 -13.06
N THR A 955 31.03 22.49 -11.91
CA THR A 955 31.86 22.93 -10.78
C THR A 955 32.56 21.73 -10.13
N SER A 956 31.85 20.63 -9.93
CA SER A 956 32.36 19.38 -9.36
C SER A 956 33.44 18.78 -10.26
N ALA A 957 33.15 18.59 -11.55
CA ALA A 957 34.13 18.11 -12.52
C ALA A 957 35.38 19.01 -12.64
N ALA A 958 35.23 20.33 -12.46
CA ALA A 958 36.35 21.28 -12.52
C ALA A 958 37.15 21.38 -11.21
N SER A 959 36.57 20.99 -10.07
CA SER A 959 37.24 21.05 -8.76
C SER A 959 38.21 19.88 -8.56
N SER A 960 37.98 18.77 -9.28
CA SER A 960 38.73 17.53 -9.16
C SER A 960 39.86 17.40 -10.20
N ASP A 961 41.08 17.10 -9.72
CA ASP A 961 42.25 16.73 -10.52
C ASP A 961 42.52 15.21 -10.53
N LYS A 962 41.55 14.42 -10.05
CA LYS A 962 41.61 12.96 -10.04
C LYS A 962 41.79 12.42 -11.46
N THR A 963 42.44 11.25 -11.54
CA THR A 963 42.77 10.64 -12.83
C THR A 963 41.51 10.21 -13.54
N TRP A 964 40.56 9.60 -12.85
CA TRP A 964 39.32 9.09 -13.43
C TRP A 964 38.12 9.96 -13.03
N LYS A 965 37.25 10.26 -13.99
CA LYS A 965 35.98 10.97 -13.75
C LYS A 965 34.83 10.13 -14.27
N ILE A 966 33.94 9.75 -13.37
CA ILE A 966 32.86 8.81 -13.65
C ILE A 966 31.54 9.48 -13.26
N VAL A 967 30.54 9.38 -14.12
CA VAL A 967 29.19 9.85 -13.85
C VAL A 967 28.26 8.65 -13.70
N ALA A 968 27.39 8.67 -12.69
CA ALA A 968 26.25 7.78 -12.57
C ALA A 968 24.96 8.56 -12.75
N LEU A 969 24.02 8.02 -13.50
CA LEU A 969 22.69 8.57 -13.70
C LEU A 969 21.70 7.43 -13.90
N HIS A 970 20.41 7.68 -13.67
CA HIS A 970 19.41 6.62 -13.84
C HIS A 970 18.92 6.53 -15.28
N LYS A 971 18.17 7.53 -15.79
CA LYS A 971 17.59 7.51 -17.14
C LYS A 971 18.65 7.41 -18.24
N ALA A 972 18.75 6.24 -18.87
CA ALA A 972 19.78 5.97 -19.86
C ALA A 972 19.63 6.84 -21.11
N VAL A 973 20.61 7.73 -21.35
CA VAL A 973 20.66 8.51 -22.58
C VAL A 973 21.03 7.68 -23.80
N TYR A 974 21.65 6.51 -23.61
CA TYR A 974 21.89 5.53 -24.67
C TYR A 974 21.43 4.16 -24.21
N SER A 975 20.42 3.62 -24.89
CA SER A 975 19.77 2.35 -24.59
C SER A 975 19.07 1.83 -25.84
N ASN A 976 18.79 0.53 -25.88
CA ASN A 976 17.88 -0.08 -26.85
C ASN A 976 16.75 -0.86 -26.15
N GLY A 977 16.33 -0.38 -24.98
CA GLY A 977 15.14 -0.82 -24.26
C GLY A 977 13.88 -0.06 -24.71
N SER A 978 12.84 -0.06 -23.89
CA SER A 978 11.56 0.56 -24.23
C SER A 978 11.60 2.09 -24.16
N HIS A 979 12.47 2.67 -23.34
CA HIS A 979 12.52 4.12 -23.09
C HIS A 979 13.55 4.86 -23.97
N TYR A 980 14.10 4.20 -24.99
CA TYR A 980 15.18 4.75 -25.82
C TYR A 980 14.80 6.05 -26.58
N ASP A 981 13.52 6.27 -26.87
CA ASP A 981 13.00 7.40 -27.62
C ASP A 981 12.03 8.30 -26.84
N ASP A 982 11.96 8.15 -25.51
CA ASP A 982 11.18 9.05 -24.65
C ASP A 982 11.65 10.51 -24.79
N ASP A 983 10.71 11.45 -24.70
CA ASP A 983 10.96 12.88 -24.95
C ASP A 983 12.03 13.46 -24.02
N ASP A 984 12.01 13.09 -22.75
CA ASP A 984 13.01 13.51 -21.76
C ASP A 984 14.36 12.82 -21.98
N VAL A 985 14.39 11.52 -22.31
CA VAL A 985 15.61 10.79 -22.69
C VAL A 985 16.28 11.42 -23.90
N ASN A 986 15.52 11.84 -24.91
CA ASN A 986 16.04 12.56 -26.08
C ASN A 986 16.63 13.93 -25.71
N ALA A 987 15.96 14.67 -24.82
CA ALA A 987 16.41 15.97 -24.33
C ALA A 987 17.70 15.84 -23.51
N LEU A 988 17.76 14.87 -22.59
CA LEU A 988 18.93 14.51 -21.80
C LEU A 988 20.08 14.07 -22.71
N ARG A 989 19.86 13.19 -23.69
CA ARG A 989 20.89 12.77 -24.66
C ARG A 989 21.50 13.96 -25.37
N THR A 990 20.67 14.87 -25.87
CA THR A 990 21.13 16.08 -26.55
C THR A 990 21.99 16.95 -25.63
N GLN A 991 21.59 17.11 -24.37
CA GLN A 991 22.30 17.94 -23.40
C GLN A 991 23.61 17.29 -22.93
N LEU A 992 23.56 16.01 -22.53
CA LEU A 992 24.64 15.32 -21.84
C LEU A 992 25.70 14.77 -22.80
N SER A 993 25.34 14.33 -24.01
CA SER A 993 26.32 13.82 -25.00
C SER A 993 27.34 14.88 -25.46
N ALA A 994 26.97 16.16 -25.39
CA ALA A 994 27.87 17.27 -25.64
C ALA A 994 28.64 17.68 -24.38
N LEU A 995 28.02 17.62 -23.20
CA LEU A 995 28.59 18.12 -21.95
C LEU A 995 29.64 17.16 -21.36
N MET A 996 29.38 15.84 -21.34
CA MET A 996 30.28 14.86 -20.70
C MET A 996 31.71 14.89 -21.26
N PRO A 997 31.93 14.92 -22.59
CA PRO A 997 33.28 15.07 -23.14
C PRO A 997 33.95 16.40 -22.80
N GLN A 998 33.19 17.49 -22.68
CA GLN A 998 33.73 18.81 -22.32
C GLN A 998 34.23 18.87 -20.87
N LEU A 999 33.66 18.02 -20.01
CA LEU A 999 34.01 17.88 -18.61
C LEU A 999 35.09 16.81 -18.35
N ASP A 1000 35.64 16.21 -19.42
CA ASP A 1000 36.64 15.14 -19.35
C ASP A 1000 36.12 13.91 -18.58
N ILE A 1001 34.84 13.58 -18.76
CA ILE A 1001 34.22 12.38 -18.19
C ILE A 1001 34.63 11.15 -19.01
N ASP A 1002 35.15 10.14 -18.34
CA ASP A 1002 35.64 8.91 -18.97
C ASP A 1002 34.50 7.94 -19.28
N VAL A 1003 33.65 7.71 -18.28
CA VAL A 1003 32.56 6.73 -18.32
C VAL A 1003 31.29 7.31 -17.67
N VAL A 1004 30.15 7.08 -18.32
CA VAL A 1004 28.81 7.27 -17.75
C VAL A 1004 28.17 5.90 -17.55
N LEU A 1005 27.75 5.64 -16.31
CA LEU A 1005 27.02 4.44 -15.89
C LEU A 1005 25.54 4.78 -15.75
N GLN A 1006 24.67 3.92 -16.29
CA GLN A 1006 23.25 4.19 -16.49
C GLN A 1006 22.38 3.01 -16.05
N GLY A 1007 21.08 3.25 -15.83
CA GLY A 1007 20.04 2.26 -15.50
C GLY A 1007 18.76 2.43 -16.34
N HIS A 1008 17.58 2.26 -15.72
CA HIS A 1008 16.24 2.56 -16.26
C HIS A 1008 15.71 1.59 -17.31
N ASP A 1009 16.48 1.34 -18.36
CA ASP A 1009 16.12 0.33 -19.36
C ASP A 1009 16.78 -1.01 -18.99
N HIS A 1010 15.99 -2.04 -18.75
CA HIS A 1010 16.50 -3.33 -18.27
C HIS A 1010 17.12 -4.19 -19.40
N VAL A 1011 18.06 -3.60 -20.15
CA VAL A 1011 18.83 -4.19 -21.25
C VAL A 1011 20.31 -3.83 -21.14
N TYR A 1012 21.19 -4.64 -21.73
CA TYR A 1012 22.62 -4.36 -21.76
C TYR A 1012 23.04 -3.65 -23.06
N LEU A 1013 23.66 -2.48 -22.93
CA LEU A 1013 24.24 -1.73 -24.05
C LEU A 1013 25.50 -0.98 -23.62
N ARG A 1014 26.52 -1.01 -24.49
CA ARG A 1014 27.71 -0.16 -24.35
C ARG A 1014 28.04 0.55 -25.65
N THR A 1015 28.19 1.86 -25.57
CA THR A 1015 28.57 2.69 -26.72
C THR A 1015 30.07 2.56 -27.05
N GLY A 1016 30.44 3.06 -28.24
CA GLY A 1016 31.83 3.43 -28.49
C GLY A 1016 32.20 4.69 -27.70
N VAL A 1017 33.36 5.29 -28.00
CA VAL A 1017 33.69 6.59 -27.41
C VAL A 1017 32.86 7.66 -28.11
N MET A 1018 32.03 8.37 -27.34
CA MET A 1018 31.05 9.33 -27.85
C MET A 1018 31.51 10.78 -27.65
N LYS A 1019 31.21 11.63 -28.63
CA LYS A 1019 31.34 13.09 -28.53
C LYS A 1019 30.31 13.78 -29.42
N ASP A 1020 29.49 14.65 -28.85
CA ASP A 1020 28.44 15.38 -29.57
C ASP A 1020 27.48 14.43 -30.33
N ASN A 1021 27.07 13.34 -29.66
CA ASN A 1021 26.27 12.24 -30.22
C ASN A 1021 26.88 11.50 -31.42
N GLU A 1022 28.21 11.55 -31.58
CA GLU A 1022 28.94 10.86 -32.65
C GLU A 1022 30.02 9.94 -32.06
N VAL A 1023 30.27 8.80 -32.71
CA VAL A 1023 31.39 7.93 -32.32
C VAL A 1023 32.70 8.52 -32.82
N VAL A 1024 33.64 8.80 -31.91
CA VAL A 1024 34.97 9.28 -32.29
C VAL A 1024 35.90 8.12 -32.61
N THR A 1025 36.79 8.34 -33.59
CA THR A 1025 37.83 7.36 -33.92
C THR A 1025 38.92 7.39 -32.85
N VAL A 1026 39.15 6.26 -32.17
CA VAL A 1026 40.14 6.14 -31.09
C VAL A 1026 41.21 5.10 -31.42
N THR A 1027 42.45 5.39 -31.01
CA THR A 1027 43.53 4.40 -31.09
C THR A 1027 43.31 3.32 -30.03
N ARG A 1028 43.40 2.04 -30.42
CA ARG A 1028 43.26 0.91 -29.50
C ARG A 1028 44.59 0.21 -29.26
N ARG A 1029 44.78 -0.35 -28.07
CA ARG A 1029 45.91 -1.22 -27.73
C ARG A 1029 45.41 -2.42 -26.92
N THR A 1030 46.13 -3.53 -26.97
CA THR A 1030 45.85 -4.67 -26.09
C THR A 1030 46.48 -4.41 -24.73
N LEU A 1031 45.67 -4.49 -23.67
CA LEU A 1031 46.12 -4.56 -22.29
C LEU A 1031 45.90 -5.95 -21.74
N THR A 1032 46.68 -6.35 -20.74
CA THR A 1032 46.46 -7.59 -20.00
C THR A 1032 46.28 -7.27 -18.53
N HIS A 1033 45.17 -7.71 -17.95
CA HIS A 1033 44.87 -7.60 -16.52
C HIS A 1033 44.36 -8.97 -16.05
N ASP A 1034 44.91 -9.49 -14.95
CA ASP A 1034 44.62 -10.83 -14.41
C ASP A 1034 44.64 -11.99 -15.43
N GLY A 1035 45.51 -11.86 -16.44
CA GLY A 1035 45.66 -12.85 -17.51
C GLY A 1035 44.59 -12.81 -18.61
N VAL A 1036 43.68 -11.83 -18.56
CA VAL A 1036 42.68 -11.53 -19.60
C VAL A 1036 43.17 -10.39 -20.49
N GLU A 1037 42.99 -10.51 -21.80
CA GLU A 1037 43.34 -9.46 -22.76
C GLU A 1037 42.14 -8.53 -23.01
N TYR A 1038 42.35 -7.22 -22.89
CA TYR A 1038 41.36 -6.18 -23.12
C TYR A 1038 41.73 -5.32 -24.32
N SER A 1039 40.73 -4.96 -25.14
CA SER A 1039 40.89 -3.94 -26.17
C SER A 1039 40.69 -2.56 -25.55
N ALA A 1040 41.79 -1.85 -25.31
CA ALA A 1040 41.77 -0.58 -24.57
C ALA A 1040 41.70 0.64 -25.48
N TYR A 1041 40.76 1.55 -25.24
CA TYR A 1041 40.75 2.90 -25.81
C TYR A 1041 41.93 3.70 -25.24
N THR A 1042 42.84 4.16 -26.10
CA THR A 1042 44.04 4.89 -25.68
C THR A 1042 43.79 6.39 -25.72
N SER A 1043 43.77 7.01 -24.54
CA SER A 1043 43.54 8.43 -24.28
C SER A 1043 42.41 9.00 -25.15
N PRO A 1044 41.18 8.44 -25.04
CA PRO A 1044 40.06 8.88 -25.85
C PRO A 1044 39.71 10.36 -25.59
N GLU A 1045 39.40 11.11 -26.64
CA GLU A 1045 38.79 12.44 -26.53
C GLU A 1045 37.25 12.33 -26.63
N GLY A 1046 36.63 11.73 -25.61
CA GLY A 1046 35.18 11.50 -25.53
C GLY A 1046 34.83 10.54 -24.39
N THR A 1047 33.55 10.20 -24.26
CA THR A 1047 33.00 9.46 -23.12
C THR A 1047 32.38 8.14 -23.54
N VAL A 1048 32.59 7.06 -22.78
CA VAL A 1048 31.90 5.78 -22.98
C VAL A 1048 30.64 5.74 -22.11
N TYR A 1049 29.54 5.22 -22.64
CA TYR A 1049 28.28 5.06 -21.90
C TYR A 1049 27.97 3.57 -21.80
N ALA A 1050 27.63 3.11 -20.60
CA ALA A 1050 27.26 1.72 -20.33
C ALA A 1050 25.99 1.66 -19.49
N ILE A 1051 25.07 0.82 -19.92
CA ILE A 1051 23.90 0.34 -19.17
C ILE A 1051 24.10 -1.16 -18.98
N ASP A 1052 24.08 -1.61 -17.73
CA ASP A 1052 24.38 -3.01 -17.38
C ASP A 1052 23.14 -3.91 -17.51
N GLY A 1053 21.93 -3.35 -17.45
CA GLY A 1053 20.67 -4.10 -17.41
C GLY A 1053 20.09 -4.03 -16.00
N CYS A 1054 19.30 -5.02 -15.58
CA CYS A 1054 18.78 -5.07 -14.22
C CYS A 1054 19.52 -6.11 -13.37
N ALA A 1055 19.77 -5.78 -12.10
CA ALA A 1055 20.27 -6.70 -11.08
C ALA A 1055 19.13 -7.45 -10.36
N GLY A 1056 17.88 -7.07 -10.64
CA GLY A 1056 16.65 -7.72 -10.18
C GLY A 1056 16.07 -8.71 -11.20
N VAL A 1057 14.75 -8.76 -11.31
CA VAL A 1057 14.01 -9.79 -12.09
C VAL A 1057 13.23 -9.26 -13.29
N LYS A 1058 13.27 -7.94 -13.56
CA LYS A 1058 12.39 -7.27 -14.53
C LYS A 1058 12.99 -7.11 -15.93
N TYR A 1059 13.42 -8.17 -16.61
CA TYR A 1059 14.10 -8.01 -17.92
C TYR A 1059 13.20 -7.43 -19.01
N TYR A 1060 13.72 -6.48 -19.79
CA TYR A 1060 13.01 -5.90 -20.94
C TYR A 1060 13.30 -6.66 -22.23
N GLN A 1061 12.35 -6.59 -23.16
CA GLN A 1061 12.60 -7.03 -24.52
C GLN A 1061 13.45 -5.97 -25.24
N THR A 1062 14.64 -6.38 -25.68
CA THR A 1062 15.52 -5.56 -26.48
C THR A 1062 14.86 -5.16 -27.81
N LYS A 1063 14.85 -3.86 -28.13
CA LYS A 1063 14.36 -3.34 -29.42
C LYS A 1063 15.39 -3.58 -30.54
N ASP A 1064 14.90 -3.69 -31.78
CA ASP A 1064 15.78 -3.78 -32.95
C ASP A 1064 16.67 -2.54 -33.02
N ALA A 1065 17.98 -2.75 -33.01
CA ALA A 1065 18.94 -1.67 -33.02
C ALA A 1065 18.89 -0.80 -34.30
N ALA A 1066 18.20 -1.24 -35.37
CA ALA A 1066 17.87 -0.36 -36.50
C ALA A 1066 16.99 0.83 -36.10
N LEU A 1067 16.13 0.71 -35.07
CA LEU A 1067 15.31 1.79 -34.54
C LEU A 1067 16.18 2.83 -33.82
N THR A 1068 17.10 2.35 -32.97
CA THR A 1068 18.03 3.24 -32.25
C THR A 1068 19.02 3.95 -33.16
N ASP A 1069 19.39 3.32 -34.28
CA ASP A 1069 20.32 3.91 -35.28
C ASP A 1069 19.76 5.20 -35.92
N GLU A 1070 18.45 5.44 -35.83
CA GLU A 1070 17.82 6.68 -36.29
C GLU A 1070 18.10 7.88 -35.37
N LEU A 1071 18.42 7.60 -34.10
CA LEU A 1071 18.60 8.60 -33.04
C LEU A 1071 20.06 8.80 -32.63
N PHE A 1072 20.86 7.73 -32.66
CA PHE A 1072 22.28 7.77 -32.30
C PHE A 1072 23.10 6.69 -33.02
N PRO A 1073 24.44 6.84 -33.13
CA PRO A 1073 25.27 5.84 -33.78
C PRO A 1073 25.22 4.48 -33.11
N ARG A 1074 25.21 3.42 -33.94
CA ARG A 1074 25.24 2.02 -33.50
C ARG A 1074 26.22 1.79 -32.34
N ALA A 1075 25.70 1.27 -31.23
CA ALA A 1075 26.47 0.91 -30.05
C ALA A 1075 27.53 -0.18 -30.35
N GLU A 1076 28.61 -0.20 -29.58
CA GLU A 1076 29.73 -1.14 -29.80
C GLU A 1076 29.40 -2.54 -29.27
N ALA A 1077 28.62 -2.65 -28.20
CA ALA A 1077 28.07 -3.90 -27.69
C ALA A 1077 26.59 -3.74 -27.34
N ILE A 1078 25.80 -4.73 -27.75
CA ILE A 1078 24.38 -4.90 -27.40
C ILE A 1078 24.23 -6.39 -27.08
N VAL A 1079 23.66 -6.71 -25.92
CA VAL A 1079 23.46 -8.09 -25.48
C VAL A 1079 22.04 -8.25 -24.97
N ASP A 1080 21.32 -9.24 -25.50
CA ASP A 1080 20.04 -9.67 -24.94
C ASP A 1080 20.29 -10.43 -23.64
N ALA A 1081 20.23 -9.71 -22.52
CA ALA A 1081 20.40 -10.26 -21.18
C ALA A 1081 19.04 -10.75 -20.65
N ALA A 1082 18.84 -12.07 -20.63
CA ALA A 1082 17.65 -12.71 -20.06
C ALA A 1082 17.83 -13.13 -18.59
N ALA A 1083 18.81 -12.52 -17.91
CA ALA A 1083 19.24 -12.85 -16.55
C ALA A 1083 19.83 -11.60 -15.89
N PRO A 1084 19.85 -11.54 -14.53
CA PRO A 1084 20.36 -10.41 -13.79
C PRO A 1084 21.81 -10.09 -14.16
N VAL A 1085 22.17 -8.81 -14.20
CA VAL A 1085 23.50 -8.35 -14.60
C VAL A 1085 24.16 -7.55 -13.49
N PHE A 1086 25.47 -7.67 -13.39
CA PHE A 1086 26.33 -6.68 -12.73
C PHE A 1086 27.57 -6.42 -13.57
N ALA A 1087 28.22 -5.29 -13.34
CA ALA A 1087 29.54 -5.00 -13.90
C ALA A 1087 30.59 -4.76 -12.81
N ALA A 1088 31.82 -5.22 -13.06
CA ALA A 1088 32.99 -4.94 -12.23
C ALA A 1088 33.91 -3.96 -12.96
N LEU A 1089 34.23 -2.85 -12.30
CA LEU A 1089 35.17 -1.85 -12.79
C LEU A 1089 36.44 -1.89 -11.94
N GLN A 1090 37.57 -2.17 -12.57
CA GLN A 1090 38.89 -2.22 -11.91
C GLN A 1090 39.74 -1.06 -12.43
N ILE A 1091 40.14 -0.17 -11.52
CA ILE A 1091 41.06 0.93 -11.82
C ILE A 1091 42.46 0.52 -11.37
N GLU A 1092 43.46 0.75 -12.22
CA GLU A 1092 44.88 0.54 -11.96
C GLU A 1092 45.72 1.65 -12.60
N GLY A 1093 46.01 2.70 -11.82
CA GLY A 1093 46.74 3.88 -12.27
C GLY A 1093 46.05 4.55 -13.46
N ASP A 1094 46.73 4.51 -14.61
CA ASP A 1094 46.26 5.06 -15.89
C ASP A 1094 45.32 4.11 -16.65
N ASN A 1095 44.94 2.95 -16.13
CA ASN A 1095 44.03 2.00 -16.82
C ASN A 1095 42.74 1.76 -16.03
N LEU A 1096 41.62 1.67 -16.75
CA LEU A 1096 40.31 1.24 -16.25
C LEU A 1096 39.88 0.02 -17.06
N PHE A 1097 39.52 -1.07 -16.38
CA PHE A 1097 38.99 -2.30 -16.95
C PHE A 1097 37.53 -2.44 -16.55
N PHE A 1098 36.70 -2.91 -17.49
CA PHE A 1098 35.29 -3.15 -17.29
C PHE A 1098 34.97 -4.57 -17.74
N ASP A 1099 34.24 -5.30 -16.90
CA ASP A 1099 33.67 -6.60 -17.22
C ASP A 1099 32.21 -6.66 -16.77
N ALA A 1100 31.30 -7.04 -17.67
CA ALA A 1100 29.88 -7.27 -17.34
C ALA A 1100 29.54 -8.76 -17.34
N TYR A 1101 28.67 -9.18 -16.42
CA TYR A 1101 28.31 -10.58 -16.20
C TYR A 1101 26.81 -10.75 -15.97
N THR A 1102 26.19 -11.71 -16.65
CA THR A 1102 24.88 -12.24 -16.23
C THR A 1102 25.06 -13.24 -15.09
N VAL A 1103 24.14 -13.31 -14.14
CA VAL A 1103 24.17 -14.24 -12.99
C VAL A 1103 22.94 -15.15 -13.01
N GLU A 1104 23.13 -16.46 -13.08
CA GLU A 1104 22.04 -17.45 -12.92
C GLU A 1104 22.49 -18.53 -11.95
N ASP A 1105 21.63 -18.92 -11.00
CA ASP A 1105 21.91 -19.98 -10.02
C ASP A 1105 23.28 -19.81 -9.32
N GLY A 1106 23.61 -18.57 -8.93
CA GLY A 1106 24.89 -18.20 -8.31
C GLY A 1106 26.12 -18.35 -9.22
N SER A 1107 25.93 -18.45 -10.53
CA SER A 1107 26.98 -18.60 -11.54
C SER A 1107 27.02 -17.40 -12.48
N ALA A 1108 28.17 -16.74 -12.55
CA ALA A 1108 28.38 -15.60 -13.44
C ALA A 1108 28.89 -16.03 -14.82
N ARG A 1109 28.35 -15.42 -15.87
CA ARG A 1109 28.81 -15.56 -17.27
C ARG A 1109 29.14 -14.18 -17.84
N LYS A 1110 30.40 -13.98 -18.23
CA LYS A 1110 30.85 -12.72 -18.85
C LYS A 1110 30.11 -12.49 -20.17
N ILE A 1111 29.56 -11.29 -20.35
CA ILE A 1111 28.83 -10.87 -21.56
C ILE A 1111 29.56 -9.83 -22.38
N ASP A 1112 30.39 -8.99 -21.75
CA ASP A 1112 31.17 -7.96 -22.43
C ASP A 1112 32.40 -7.56 -21.58
N SER A 1113 33.38 -6.95 -22.23
CA SER A 1113 34.57 -6.40 -21.58
C SER A 1113 35.23 -5.31 -22.42
N PHE A 1114 35.72 -4.24 -21.80
CA PHE A 1114 36.55 -3.24 -22.45
C PHE A 1114 37.55 -2.62 -21.48
N ALA A 1115 38.45 -1.78 -22.00
CA ALA A 1115 39.34 -0.98 -21.15
C ALA A 1115 39.54 0.44 -21.69
N ILE A 1116 39.97 1.35 -20.83
CA ILE A 1116 40.46 2.69 -21.18
C ILE A 1116 41.87 2.83 -20.60
N SER A 1117 42.79 3.45 -21.35
CA SER A 1117 44.13 3.79 -20.87
C SER A 1117 44.42 5.28 -21.10
N LYS A 1118 44.76 6.03 -20.06
CA LYS A 1118 45.21 7.43 -20.16
C LYS A 1118 46.68 7.59 -20.58
N SER A 1119 47.49 6.53 -20.54
CA SER A 1119 48.90 6.57 -20.93
C SER A 1119 49.12 6.66 -22.45
N MET A 1120 49.86 7.68 -22.91
CA MET A 1120 50.36 7.78 -24.29
C MET A 1120 51.86 7.43 -24.34
N GLN A 1121 52.27 6.32 -24.94
CA GLN A 1121 53.65 6.22 -25.46
C GLN A 1121 53.84 5.31 -26.68
N ALA A 1122 54.81 5.75 -27.49
CA ALA A 1122 55.16 5.36 -28.83
C ALA A 1122 55.90 4.01 -28.94
N ASP A 1123 55.51 3.21 -29.94
CA ASP A 1123 56.41 2.27 -30.58
C ASP A 1123 56.56 2.58 -32.07
N ALA A 1124 57.82 2.73 -32.48
CA ALA A 1124 58.24 3.06 -33.83
C ALA A 1124 58.11 1.86 -34.80
N PRO A 1125 58.02 2.11 -36.11
CA PRO A 1125 57.32 1.24 -37.03
C PRO A 1125 58.20 0.17 -37.68
N GLY A 1126 57.67 -1.05 -37.79
CA GLY A 1126 58.14 -2.08 -38.72
C GLY A 1126 57.21 -2.19 -39.92
N GLY A 1127 57.66 -1.70 -41.09
CA GLY A 1127 57.00 -1.91 -42.39
C GLY A 1127 56.96 -3.40 -42.79
N THR A 1128 56.22 -3.85 -43.81
CA THR A 1128 55.78 -3.22 -45.06
C THR A 1128 54.79 -4.13 -45.80
N GLN A 1129 53.84 -3.52 -46.51
CA GLN A 1129 53.23 -3.88 -47.82
C GLN A 1129 52.46 -5.21 -47.96
N GLY A 1130 51.29 -5.27 -48.61
CA GLY A 1130 50.51 -4.28 -49.35
C GLY A 1130 49.43 -4.94 -50.23
N GLY A 1131 48.51 -4.13 -50.74
CA GLY A 1131 47.55 -4.45 -51.81
C GLY A 1131 46.09 -4.53 -51.31
N GLY A 1132 45.11 -3.84 -51.88
CA GLY A 1132 45.08 -2.86 -52.96
C GLY A 1132 43.64 -2.29 -53.03
N GLU A 1133 43.52 -1.00 -53.28
CA GLU A 1133 42.25 -0.29 -53.45
C GLU A 1133 41.61 -0.61 -54.82
N THR A 1134 40.28 -0.64 -54.83
CA THR A 1134 39.51 -0.06 -55.95
C THR A 1134 38.27 0.66 -55.40
N PRO A 1135 37.95 1.87 -55.91
CA PRO A 1135 36.89 2.74 -55.38
C PRO A 1135 35.57 2.55 -56.12
N VAL A 1136 34.45 2.85 -55.44
CA VAL A 1136 33.17 3.17 -56.10
C VAL A 1136 32.60 4.41 -55.42
N THR A 1137 32.34 5.43 -56.22
CA THR A 1137 31.82 6.75 -55.81
C THR A 1137 30.32 6.86 -56.05
N ASP A 1138 29.69 7.71 -55.24
CA ASP A 1138 28.35 8.27 -55.40
C ASP A 1138 28.07 8.87 -56.78
N ALA A 1139 26.84 8.63 -57.28
CA ALA A 1139 25.91 9.66 -57.75
C ALA A 1139 24.69 9.01 -58.42
N ASP A 1140 23.51 9.16 -57.80
CA ASP A 1140 22.29 9.64 -58.47
C ASP A 1140 21.20 9.96 -57.42
N VAL A 1141 21.05 11.26 -57.12
CA VAL A 1141 19.90 11.92 -56.44
C VAL A 1141 19.51 13.07 -57.38
N PRO A 1142 18.22 13.25 -57.77
CA PRO A 1142 17.31 14.14 -57.01
C PRO A 1142 15.79 13.85 -57.19
N PRO A 1143 14.84 14.61 -56.60
CA PRO A 1143 14.75 15.25 -55.28
C PRO A 1143 13.36 15.09 -54.57
N THR A 1144 13.35 15.23 -53.23
CA THR A 1144 12.35 15.88 -52.33
C THR A 1144 10.83 15.62 -52.48
N ALA A 1145 10.18 15.19 -51.38
CA ALA A 1145 9.29 16.00 -50.51
C ALA A 1145 8.17 15.14 -49.85
N GLY A 1146 8.12 15.16 -48.51
CA GLY A 1146 6.98 14.68 -47.71
C GLY A 1146 7.35 14.58 -46.22
N ARG A 1147 6.85 15.51 -45.40
CA ARG A 1147 7.05 15.61 -43.95
C ARG A 1147 5.94 14.85 -43.20
N GLN A 1148 6.34 14.24 -42.09
CA GLN A 1148 5.75 14.20 -40.74
C GLN A 1148 4.41 13.50 -40.43
N THR A 1149 4.41 13.00 -39.18
CA THR A 1149 3.36 12.66 -38.21
C THR A 1149 2.63 11.33 -38.40
N SER A 1150 3.11 10.30 -37.71
CA SER A 1150 2.30 9.20 -37.17
C SER A 1150 2.26 9.37 -35.64
N ALA A 1151 1.25 8.79 -34.99
CA ALA A 1151 0.94 8.85 -33.55
C ALA A 1151 0.10 10.06 -33.10
N MET A 1152 -1.21 10.05 -33.42
CA MET A 1152 -2.26 10.80 -32.70
C MET A 1152 -3.66 10.31 -33.12
N LEU A 1153 -4.17 9.22 -32.55
CA LEU A 1153 -5.62 8.92 -32.47
C LEU A 1153 -5.86 7.69 -31.58
N LEU A 1154 -5.81 7.91 -30.26
CA LEU A 1154 -6.20 6.91 -29.26
C LEU A 1154 -7.02 7.62 -28.18
N PHE A 1155 -8.21 8.10 -28.56
CA PHE A 1155 -9.20 8.60 -27.59
C PHE A 1155 -10.61 8.26 -28.04
N LEU A 1156 -11.17 7.19 -27.45
CA LEU A 1156 -12.16 7.26 -26.37
C LEU A 1156 -12.82 5.89 -26.17
N ILE A 1157 -12.27 5.15 -25.17
CA ILE A 1157 -12.94 4.12 -24.34
C ILE A 1157 -13.26 2.82 -25.12
N PRO A 1158 -13.40 1.62 -24.50
CA PRO A 1158 -13.06 1.11 -23.14
C PRO A 1158 -11.85 0.14 -22.92
N ALA A 1159 -10.63 0.28 -23.46
CA ALA A 1159 -9.48 -0.52 -22.95
C ALA A 1159 -8.85 0.06 -21.66
N ALA A 1160 -9.09 1.35 -21.41
CA ALA A 1160 -8.73 2.02 -20.17
C ALA A 1160 -9.83 1.92 -19.10
N ALA A 1161 -11.01 1.35 -19.37
CA ALA A 1161 -12.09 1.34 -18.39
C ALA A 1161 -11.88 0.34 -17.24
N THR A 1162 -11.04 -0.68 -17.39
CA THR A 1162 -10.75 -1.61 -16.28
C THR A 1162 -9.50 -1.20 -15.50
N VAL A 1163 -8.50 -0.62 -16.17
CA VAL A 1163 -7.28 -0.11 -15.52
C VAL A 1163 -7.51 1.31 -14.95
N ALA A 1164 -8.34 2.14 -15.58
CA ALA A 1164 -8.62 3.51 -15.13
C ALA A 1164 -9.86 3.65 -14.22
N PHE A 1165 -10.74 2.65 -14.06
CA PHE A 1165 -11.70 2.71 -12.94
C PHE A 1165 -11.03 2.47 -11.58
N ALA A 1166 -9.90 1.74 -11.55
CA ALA A 1166 -8.99 1.73 -10.39
C ALA A 1166 -8.16 3.03 -10.32
N GLY A 1167 -7.66 3.53 -11.45
CA GLY A 1167 -6.85 4.77 -11.50
C GLY A 1167 -7.60 6.08 -11.24
N ALA A 1168 -8.90 6.17 -11.55
CA ALA A 1168 -9.71 7.39 -11.34
C ALA A 1168 -10.21 7.50 -9.89
N ALA A 1169 -10.41 6.37 -9.19
CA ALA A 1169 -10.59 6.37 -7.74
C ALA A 1169 -9.31 6.82 -7.02
N ALA A 1170 -8.12 6.45 -7.54
CA ALA A 1170 -6.83 6.87 -7.01
C ALA A 1170 -6.51 8.37 -7.25
N LYS A 1171 -7.09 9.00 -8.29
CA LYS A 1171 -6.84 10.42 -8.59
C LYS A 1171 -7.78 11.40 -7.86
N ARG A 1172 -8.93 10.95 -7.36
CA ARG A 1172 -9.83 11.80 -6.56
C ARG A 1172 -9.26 12.11 -5.17
N LYS A 1173 -8.58 11.15 -4.53
CA LYS A 1173 -7.86 11.39 -3.26
C LYS A 1173 -6.58 12.22 -3.41
N ARG A 1174 -5.94 12.24 -4.58
CA ARG A 1174 -4.68 13.00 -4.78
C ARG A 1174 -4.88 14.52 -4.91
N ARG A 1175 -6.10 14.99 -5.24
CA ARG A 1175 -6.41 16.43 -5.25
C ARG A 1175 -6.92 16.98 -3.91
N GLU A 1176 -7.31 16.10 -2.98
CA GLU A 1176 -7.69 16.49 -1.61
C GLU A 1176 -6.46 16.60 -0.67
N ALA A 1177 -5.28 16.20 -1.15
CA ALA A 1177 -4.01 16.29 -0.41
C ALA A 1177 -3.10 17.47 -0.83
N GLU A 1178 -3.47 18.26 -1.84
CA GLU A 1178 -2.65 19.40 -2.32
C GLU A 1178 -3.13 20.78 -1.82
N ASP A 1179 -4.15 20.84 -0.96
CA ASP A 1179 -4.58 22.07 -0.27
C ASP A 1179 -4.64 21.90 1.27
N LEU A 1180 -3.69 21.13 1.83
CA LEU A 1180 -3.33 21.11 3.26
C LEU A 1180 -1.87 21.53 3.48
#